data_AF-A0A1G6FIN1-F1
#
_entry.id   AF-A0A1G6FIN1-F1
#
_cell.length_a   1.000
_cell.length_b   1.000
_cell.length_c   1.000
_cell.angle_alpha   90.00
_cell.angle_beta   90.00
_cell.angle_gamma   90.00
#
_symmetry.space_group_name_H-M   'P 1'
#
loop_
_entity.id
_entity.type
_entity.pdbx_description
1 polymer ?
#
loop_
_entity_poly.entity_id
_entity_poly.type
_entity_poly.pdbx_seq_one_letter_code
_entity_poly.pdbx_strand_id
1 'polypeptide(L)'
;MRITNKIMNNNSLYNINNNKVAEDEVNTQMATGKKIARPSDDPVIAIRALRLRSTVTQLDQYYDKNAKDAKSWMDVTEDALSTITDVLTDAIQQANRGANKDLTMADLNTIVTQLDALSAEYYSTGNVDYAGRYIFTGFRTDTALSYSKPTTENFTDINDEFNAGDISKSCRTLNMQYLNAGDVLDTSTSGRFKNETKEDDIRQVEIGRIRCSYDNLDYTVGDGNYAELKFRENLAQEATSSITDTNLTYFDLTFVNSEGVEQNAYVPLSDTYTVTVGNYMYTAERASITHPERGYIINVTDLTSYDVYQFEVSKDGVLTDGDGDGQFDVPTGIESAIVSMHTTSVTTLAFSDGENTEVTMPLLGPVGQQYKIEVDNEFVATVSGDGTYKIEKATEQDEYGNATKTVLQVTANGSIHSSYKETTIKIDSDHILYSTSSDDEIDEAYKQLKGEYAPKRSSYNFGNAARDEEMFLEAYEEYSKTLNNMVYLNAKTGEILLNDYLTEKLSSLAFISNANTIDVVYDKKEWEQGDIRPQNLFGCVDADGVIYNGGNAPHDIQYDVGYSQKITVNTSANSVFTTTMKRDIYDLDQLAAQINVVNTTLETLKEKIADLTDEDEIRVVQNEIDACKKAYDYLRQNIQEEFEHKITSIQEALDKANVAVTDNGTRSKRLELINSRLQDQTTTFKTLQSDNEDADLAETATNLATAQLTYQAALMATGKIGKDTLMNYI
;
A
#
# COMPACT_ATOMS: atom_id res chain seq x y z
N MET A 1 62.47 14.83 -71.75
CA MET A 1 62.75 15.27 -70.36
C MET A 1 63.91 14.47 -69.81
N ARG A 2 64.92 15.11 -69.20
CA ARG A 2 66.10 14.44 -68.63
C ARG A 2 65.84 14.21 -67.13
N ILE A 3 65.67 12.97 -66.71
CA ILE A 3 65.61 12.63 -65.28
C ILE A 3 67.00 12.94 -64.69
N THR A 4 67.09 13.85 -63.73
CA THR A 4 68.36 14.21 -63.05
C THR A 4 68.58 13.32 -61.83
N ASN A 5 69.84 13.06 -61.46
CA ASN A 5 70.19 12.29 -60.25
C ASN A 5 69.49 12.81 -58.98
N LYS A 6 69.21 14.12 -58.91
CA LYS A 6 68.45 14.72 -57.80
C LYS A 6 66.98 14.25 -57.76
N ILE A 7 66.32 14.09 -58.92
CA ILE A 7 64.96 13.57 -59.01
C ILE A 7 64.93 12.07 -58.65
N MET A 8 65.92 11.31 -59.11
CA MET A 8 66.03 9.87 -58.81
C MET A 8 66.29 9.62 -57.31
N ASN A 9 67.17 10.41 -56.70
CA ASN A 9 67.47 10.31 -55.27
C ASN A 9 66.27 10.75 -54.40
N ASN A 10 65.58 11.84 -54.77
CA ASN A 10 64.36 12.27 -54.09
C ASN A 10 63.24 11.23 -54.21
N ASN A 11 63.07 10.59 -55.37
CA ASN A 11 62.09 9.53 -55.56
C ASN A 11 62.45 8.28 -54.74
N SER A 12 63.73 7.93 -54.65
CA SER A 12 64.22 6.84 -53.81
C SER A 12 64.00 7.09 -52.32
N LEU A 13 64.28 8.31 -51.85
CA LEU A 13 64.00 8.73 -50.46
C LEU A 13 62.50 8.73 -50.16
N TYR A 14 61.67 9.15 -51.12
CA TYR A 14 60.22 9.05 -51.00
C TYR A 14 59.77 7.59 -50.84
N ASN A 15 60.30 6.67 -51.67
CA ASN A 15 59.99 5.24 -51.58
C ASN A 15 60.49 4.58 -50.28
N ILE A 16 61.69 4.93 -49.80
CA ILE A 16 62.21 4.47 -48.51
C ILE A 16 61.31 4.94 -47.37
N ASN A 17 60.94 6.23 -47.36
CA ASN A 17 60.06 6.76 -46.33
C ASN A 17 58.68 6.09 -46.37
N ASN A 18 58.12 5.84 -47.56
CA ASN A 18 56.86 5.10 -47.68
C ASN A 18 56.97 3.67 -47.15
N ASN A 19 58.05 2.96 -47.49
CA ASN A 19 58.27 1.60 -47.00
C ASN A 19 58.52 1.55 -45.48
N LYS A 20 59.17 2.58 -44.92
CA LYS A 20 59.35 2.72 -43.48
C LYS A 20 58.01 2.93 -42.77
N VAL A 21 57.17 3.80 -43.29
CA VAL A 21 55.83 4.05 -42.74
C VAL A 21 54.98 2.77 -42.77
N ALA A 22 55.03 2.02 -43.86
CA ALA A 22 54.34 0.73 -43.95
C ALA A 22 54.89 -0.33 -42.97
N GLU A 23 56.21 -0.37 -42.75
CA GLU A 23 56.81 -1.25 -41.75
C GLU A 23 56.42 -0.85 -40.32
N ASP A 24 56.47 0.44 -39.99
CA ASP A 24 56.06 1.00 -38.70
C ASP A 24 54.57 0.71 -38.41
N GLU A 25 53.72 0.77 -39.44
CA GLU A 25 52.29 0.47 -39.33
C GLU A 25 52.03 -1.01 -38.99
N VAL A 26 52.61 -1.94 -39.75
CA VAL A 26 52.44 -3.39 -39.49
C VAL A 26 53.11 -3.80 -38.18
N ASN A 27 54.22 -3.14 -37.80
CA ASN A 27 54.86 -3.34 -36.50
C ASN A 27 53.95 -2.87 -35.35
N THR A 28 53.22 -1.77 -35.54
CA THR A 28 52.22 -1.29 -34.57
C THR A 28 51.02 -2.24 -34.46
N GLN A 29 50.53 -2.77 -35.59
CA GLN A 29 49.48 -3.80 -35.60
C GLN A 29 49.94 -5.07 -34.86
N MET A 30 51.18 -5.50 -35.08
CA MET A 30 51.78 -6.64 -34.38
C MET A 30 51.90 -6.39 -32.87
N ALA A 31 52.36 -5.20 -32.47
CA ALA A 31 52.54 -4.85 -31.06
C ALA A 31 51.21 -4.72 -30.30
N THR A 32 50.17 -4.21 -30.96
CA THR A 32 48.84 -3.99 -30.35
C THR A 32 47.88 -5.16 -30.51
N GLY A 33 48.14 -6.06 -31.46
CA GLY A 33 47.23 -7.13 -31.85
C GLY A 33 45.94 -6.63 -32.51
N LYS A 34 45.88 -5.35 -32.93
CA LYS A 34 44.69 -4.71 -33.49
C LYS A 34 44.89 -4.37 -34.96
N LYS A 35 43.83 -4.50 -35.77
CA LYS A 35 43.82 -4.17 -37.21
C LYS A 35 44.06 -2.68 -37.45
N ILE A 36 43.56 -1.83 -36.57
CA ILE A 36 43.71 -0.37 -36.65
C ILE A 36 44.23 0.19 -35.34
N ALA A 37 45.14 1.17 -35.42
CA ALA A 37 45.66 1.90 -34.26
C ALA A 37 45.01 3.28 -34.11
N ARG A 38 44.64 3.92 -35.23
CA ARG A 38 43.97 5.22 -35.25
C ARG A 38 42.68 5.17 -36.08
N PRO A 39 41.64 5.95 -35.73
CA PRO A 39 40.42 6.04 -36.53
C PRO A 39 40.63 6.52 -37.98
N SER A 40 41.76 7.20 -38.24
CA SER A 40 42.15 7.65 -39.58
C SER A 40 42.60 6.50 -40.50
N ASP A 41 43.05 5.38 -39.94
CA ASP A 41 43.65 4.29 -40.71
C ASP A 41 42.57 3.50 -41.47
N ASP A 42 41.41 3.26 -40.84
CA ASP A 42 40.17 2.82 -41.50
C ASP A 42 38.93 3.37 -40.75
N PRO A 43 38.26 4.41 -41.29
CA PRO A 43 37.11 5.02 -40.62
C PRO A 43 35.89 4.09 -40.55
N VAL A 44 35.77 3.10 -41.45
CA VAL A 44 34.63 2.16 -41.46
C VAL A 44 34.77 1.15 -40.34
N ILE A 45 35.95 0.54 -40.20
CA ILE A 45 36.26 -0.38 -39.10
C ILE A 45 36.20 0.36 -37.77
N ALA A 46 36.72 1.59 -37.71
CA ALA A 46 36.72 2.41 -36.49
C ALA A 46 35.30 2.75 -36.00
N ILE A 47 34.39 3.18 -36.87
CA ILE A 47 33.00 3.48 -36.48
C ILE A 47 32.29 2.21 -35.98
N ARG A 48 32.49 1.07 -36.65
CA ARG A 48 31.92 -0.22 -36.23
C ARG A 48 32.48 -0.68 -34.89
N ALA A 49 33.79 -0.57 -34.69
CA ALA A 49 34.49 -0.88 -33.44
C ALA A 49 33.92 -0.06 -32.27
N LEU A 50 33.75 1.25 -32.45
CA LEU A 50 33.16 2.12 -31.43
C LEU A 50 31.72 1.71 -31.08
N ARG A 51 30.89 1.42 -32.08
CA ARG A 51 29.51 0.94 -31.84
C ARG A 51 29.49 -0.41 -31.12
N LEU A 52 30.28 -1.37 -31.58
CA LEU A 52 30.39 -2.70 -30.97
C LEU A 52 30.89 -2.60 -29.52
N ARG A 53 31.93 -1.79 -29.26
CA ARG A 53 32.44 -1.57 -27.90
C ARG A 53 31.39 -0.94 -26.99
N SER A 54 30.63 0.04 -27.50
CA SER A 54 29.51 0.63 -26.76
C SER A 54 28.43 -0.41 -26.45
N THR A 55 28.04 -1.24 -27.43
CA THR A 55 27.05 -2.31 -27.24
C THR A 55 27.54 -3.38 -26.28
N VAL A 56 28.80 -3.83 -26.37
CA VAL A 56 29.40 -4.79 -25.43
C VAL A 56 29.41 -4.21 -24.02
N THR A 57 29.80 -2.95 -23.84
CA THR A 57 29.80 -2.30 -22.52
C THR A 57 28.38 -2.22 -21.92
N GLN A 58 27.37 -1.92 -22.75
CA GLN A 58 25.97 -1.93 -22.31
C GLN A 58 25.49 -3.33 -21.96
N LEU A 59 25.80 -4.34 -22.79
CA LEU A 59 25.46 -5.73 -22.53
C LEU A 59 26.14 -6.27 -21.27
N ASP A 60 27.41 -5.96 -21.05
CA ASP A 60 28.14 -6.30 -19.83
C ASP A 60 27.50 -5.65 -18.61
N GLN A 61 27.05 -4.39 -18.70
CA GLN A 61 26.31 -3.74 -17.61
C GLN A 61 24.97 -4.44 -17.32
N TYR A 62 24.22 -4.81 -18.36
CA TYR A 62 22.95 -5.52 -18.19
C TYR A 62 23.14 -6.94 -17.63
N TYR A 63 24.12 -7.68 -18.14
CA TYR A 63 24.37 -9.07 -17.79
C TYR A 63 25.12 -9.22 -16.46
N ASP A 64 26.31 -8.61 -16.32
CA ASP A 64 27.20 -8.88 -15.19
C ASP A 64 26.78 -8.15 -13.90
N LYS A 65 26.03 -7.05 -14.03
CA LYS A 65 25.62 -6.22 -12.89
C LYS A 65 24.11 -6.23 -12.69
N ASN A 66 23.33 -5.68 -13.62
CA ASN A 66 21.91 -5.43 -13.37
C ASN A 66 21.11 -6.75 -13.22
N ALA A 67 21.27 -7.69 -14.14
CA ALA A 67 20.57 -8.98 -14.08
C ALA A 67 21.02 -9.82 -12.88
N LYS A 68 22.31 -9.75 -12.52
CA LYS A 68 22.85 -10.45 -11.35
C LYS A 68 22.33 -9.88 -10.03
N ASP A 69 22.27 -8.55 -9.90
CA ASP A 69 21.75 -7.85 -8.72
C ASP A 69 20.25 -8.11 -8.57
N ALA A 70 19.48 -7.99 -9.67
CA ALA A 70 18.06 -8.33 -9.72
C ALA A 70 17.82 -9.78 -9.28
N LYS A 71 18.68 -10.71 -9.71
CA LYS A 71 18.58 -12.11 -9.32
C LYS A 71 18.84 -12.28 -7.82
N SER A 72 19.90 -11.67 -7.29
CA SER A 72 20.18 -11.75 -5.85
C SER A 72 19.07 -11.15 -4.99
N TRP A 73 18.42 -10.07 -5.44
CA TRP A 73 17.24 -9.52 -4.77
C TRP A 73 16.09 -10.54 -4.74
N MET A 74 15.78 -11.16 -5.89
CA MET A 74 14.73 -12.17 -5.99
C MET A 74 15.04 -13.45 -5.21
N ASP A 75 16.30 -13.88 -5.17
CA ASP A 75 16.77 -15.05 -4.41
C ASP A 75 16.57 -14.79 -2.89
N VAL A 76 16.95 -13.60 -2.39
CA VAL A 76 16.71 -13.23 -0.97
C VAL A 76 15.21 -13.13 -0.65
N THR A 77 14.42 -12.63 -1.60
CA THR A 77 12.95 -12.60 -1.46
C THR A 77 12.37 -14.01 -1.43
N GLU A 78 12.88 -14.94 -2.25
CA GLU A 78 12.46 -16.35 -2.29
C GLU A 78 12.75 -17.04 -0.95
N ASP A 79 13.95 -16.86 -0.40
CA ASP A 79 14.33 -17.43 0.90
C ASP A 79 13.45 -16.90 2.04
N ALA A 80 13.16 -15.60 2.05
CA ALA A 80 12.28 -14.97 3.04
C ALA A 80 10.84 -15.51 2.93
N LEU A 81 10.31 -15.62 1.70
CA LEU A 81 8.98 -16.18 1.46
C LEU A 81 8.88 -17.66 1.85
N SER A 82 9.92 -18.46 1.58
CA SER A 82 9.97 -19.86 2.01
C SER A 82 9.92 -19.99 3.54
N THR A 83 10.69 -19.15 4.24
CA THR A 83 10.68 -19.11 5.71
C THR A 83 9.29 -18.75 6.24
N ILE A 84 8.62 -17.77 5.62
CA ILE A 84 7.24 -17.40 5.96
C ILE A 84 6.28 -18.58 5.77
N THR A 85 6.35 -19.28 4.63
CA THR A 85 5.47 -20.43 4.38
C THR A 85 5.69 -21.57 5.37
N ASP A 86 6.92 -21.80 5.80
CA ASP A 86 7.26 -22.82 6.80
C ASP A 86 6.71 -22.44 8.18
N VAL A 87 6.93 -21.19 8.62
CA VAL A 87 6.42 -20.66 9.90
C VAL A 87 4.90 -20.71 9.97
N LEU A 88 4.20 -20.32 8.90
CA LEU A 88 2.74 -20.38 8.84
C LEU A 88 2.22 -21.83 8.83
N THR A 89 2.92 -22.74 8.13
CA THR A 89 2.59 -24.17 8.15
C THR A 89 2.75 -24.77 9.55
N ASP A 90 3.81 -24.41 10.26
CA ASP A 90 4.04 -24.84 11.64
C ASP A 90 3.01 -24.23 12.61
N ALA A 91 2.61 -22.98 12.40
CA ALA A 91 1.55 -22.34 13.18
C ALA A 91 0.21 -23.07 13.01
N ILE A 92 -0.15 -23.47 11.79
CA ILE A 92 -1.33 -24.31 11.51
C ILE A 92 -1.22 -25.66 12.23
N GLN A 93 -0.05 -26.29 12.26
CA GLN A 93 0.14 -27.55 12.99
C GLN A 93 -0.06 -27.37 14.50
N GLN A 94 0.45 -26.28 15.09
CA GLN A 94 0.25 -26.00 16.52
C GLN A 94 -1.20 -25.67 16.83
N ALA A 95 -1.87 -24.87 16.00
CA ALA A 95 -3.28 -24.55 16.16
C ALA A 95 -4.17 -25.81 16.05
N ASN A 96 -3.88 -26.72 15.10
CA ASN A 96 -4.54 -28.02 14.99
C ASN A 96 -4.35 -28.89 16.24
N ARG A 97 -3.17 -28.84 16.87
CA ARG A 97 -2.97 -29.52 18.17
C ARG A 97 -3.81 -28.87 19.26
N GLY A 98 -3.84 -27.53 19.31
CA GLY A 98 -4.63 -26.74 20.26
C GLY A 98 -6.14 -26.98 20.19
N ALA A 99 -6.67 -27.27 19.00
CA ALA A 99 -8.08 -27.63 18.78
C ALA A 99 -8.50 -28.96 19.43
N ASN A 100 -7.56 -29.77 19.94
CA ASN A 100 -7.89 -31.03 20.59
C ASN A 100 -8.47 -30.83 22.01
N LYS A 101 -9.67 -31.37 22.24
CA LYS A 101 -10.44 -31.20 23.49
C LYS A 101 -9.80 -31.84 24.74
N ASP A 102 -8.95 -32.85 24.55
CA ASP A 102 -8.36 -33.62 25.66
C ASP A 102 -7.10 -32.96 26.26
N LEU A 103 -6.69 -31.78 25.79
CA LEU A 103 -5.47 -31.11 26.25
C LEU A 103 -5.62 -30.45 27.64
N THR A 104 -4.55 -30.56 28.44
CA THR A 104 -4.46 -29.88 29.74
C THR A 104 -4.18 -28.38 29.57
N MET A 105 -4.40 -27.60 30.64
CA MET A 105 -4.12 -26.15 30.61
C MET A 105 -2.64 -25.83 30.42
N ALA A 106 -1.76 -26.66 31.01
CA ALA A 106 -0.33 -26.52 30.82
C ALA A 106 0.07 -26.76 29.35
N ASP A 107 -0.56 -27.73 28.69
CA ASP A 107 -0.33 -28.00 27.27
C ASP A 107 -0.82 -26.83 26.40
N LEU A 108 -2.01 -26.29 26.67
CA LEU A 108 -2.54 -25.14 25.93
C LEU A 108 -1.67 -23.89 26.07
N ASN A 109 -1.23 -23.54 27.29
CA ASN A 109 -0.30 -22.42 27.49
C ASN A 109 1.01 -22.62 26.72
N THR A 110 1.51 -23.86 26.65
CA THR A 110 2.72 -24.19 25.89
C THR A 110 2.50 -23.97 24.39
N ILE A 111 1.34 -24.38 23.87
CA ILE A 111 0.97 -24.20 22.46
C ILE A 111 0.84 -22.70 22.12
N VAL A 112 0.15 -21.91 22.94
CA VAL A 112 0.02 -20.46 22.73
C VAL A 112 1.39 -19.78 22.77
N THR A 113 2.26 -20.14 23.71
CA THR A 113 3.64 -19.63 23.76
C THR A 113 4.45 -19.99 22.52
N GLN A 114 4.26 -21.19 21.97
CA GLN A 114 4.89 -21.61 20.72
C GLN A 114 4.36 -20.83 19.51
N LEU A 115 3.05 -20.59 19.47
CA LEU A 115 2.42 -19.77 18.43
C LEU A 115 2.95 -18.33 18.48
N ASP A 116 3.07 -17.73 19.67
CA ASP A 116 3.63 -16.38 19.84
C ASP A 116 5.07 -16.29 19.33
N ALA A 117 5.91 -17.30 19.62
CA ALA A 117 7.26 -17.37 19.08
C ALA A 117 7.30 -17.45 17.55
N LEU A 118 6.41 -18.26 16.94
CA LEU A 118 6.26 -18.36 15.49
C LEU A 118 5.79 -17.04 14.88
N SER A 119 4.86 -16.34 15.54
CA SER A 119 4.42 -15.01 15.11
C SER A 119 5.55 -13.99 15.13
N ALA A 120 6.38 -14.00 16.17
CA ALA A 120 7.53 -13.12 16.25
C ALA A 120 8.52 -13.39 15.10
N GLU A 121 8.73 -14.65 14.73
CA GLU A 121 9.58 -15.04 13.58
C GLU A 121 8.99 -14.59 12.24
N TYR A 122 7.67 -14.73 12.06
CA TYR A 122 6.95 -14.25 10.88
C TYR A 122 7.18 -12.76 10.64
N TYR A 123 6.94 -11.90 11.65
CA TYR A 123 7.15 -10.46 11.52
C TYR A 123 8.64 -10.06 11.46
N SER A 124 9.53 -10.83 12.08
CA SER A 124 10.98 -10.61 11.96
C SER A 124 11.48 -10.88 10.54
N THR A 125 10.91 -11.86 9.84
CA THR A 125 11.26 -12.17 8.44
C THR A 125 10.87 -11.04 7.50
N GLY A 126 9.84 -10.25 7.83
CA GLY A 126 9.49 -9.03 7.11
C GLY A 126 10.54 -7.92 7.16
N ASN A 127 11.49 -7.98 8.08
CA ASN A 127 12.58 -7.02 8.20
C ASN A 127 13.88 -7.47 7.51
N VAL A 128 13.85 -8.49 6.65
CA VAL A 128 15.01 -8.90 5.86
C VAL A 128 15.45 -7.76 4.93
N ASP A 129 16.77 -7.53 4.87
CA ASP A 129 17.39 -6.54 4.00
C ASP A 129 18.28 -7.18 2.92
N TYR A 130 18.38 -6.48 1.79
CA TYR A 130 19.38 -6.76 0.76
C TYR A 130 20.20 -5.49 0.51
N ALA A 131 21.51 -5.57 0.80
CA ALA A 131 22.44 -4.45 0.66
C ALA A 131 22.00 -3.18 1.43
N GLY A 132 21.41 -3.34 2.63
CA GLY A 132 20.92 -2.24 3.46
C GLY A 132 19.58 -1.66 3.00
N ARG A 133 18.87 -2.34 2.09
CA ARG A 133 17.53 -1.97 1.63
C ARG A 133 16.53 -3.04 2.06
N TYR A 134 15.49 -2.64 2.79
CA TYR A 134 14.41 -3.55 3.16
C TYR A 134 13.61 -3.97 1.93
N ILE A 135 13.39 -5.29 1.79
CA ILE A 135 12.88 -5.86 0.52
C ILE A 135 11.35 -5.71 0.37
N PHE A 136 10.62 -5.63 1.49
CA PHE A 136 9.15 -5.61 1.51
C PHE A 136 8.52 -4.21 1.64
N THR A 137 9.31 -3.18 1.91
CA THR A 137 8.79 -1.82 2.20
C THR A 137 8.62 -0.93 0.96
N GLY A 138 8.68 -1.51 -0.23
CA GLY A 138 8.50 -0.79 -1.49
C GLY A 138 9.58 0.29 -1.67
N PHE A 139 9.17 1.51 -2.02
CA PHE A 139 10.11 2.64 -2.17
C PHE A 139 10.74 3.11 -0.86
N ARG A 140 10.21 2.69 0.29
CA ARG A 140 10.70 3.08 1.62
C ARG A 140 11.80 2.13 2.11
N THR A 141 12.82 1.93 1.29
CA THR A 141 13.87 0.94 1.55
C THR A 141 14.74 1.23 2.78
N ASP A 142 14.69 2.45 3.31
CA ASP A 142 15.49 2.89 4.45
C ASP A 142 14.81 2.64 5.80
N THR A 143 13.53 2.25 5.80
CA THR A 143 12.76 1.97 7.01
C THR A 143 12.35 0.51 7.05
N ALA A 144 12.52 -0.12 8.23
CA ALA A 144 12.06 -1.49 8.48
C ALA A 144 10.53 -1.60 8.37
N LEU A 145 10.03 -2.82 8.10
CA LEU A 145 8.60 -3.08 8.01
C LEU A 145 7.91 -2.90 9.37
N SER A 146 8.50 -3.47 10.43
CA SER A 146 7.97 -3.41 11.80
C SER A 146 8.85 -2.61 12.76
N TYR A 147 8.28 -2.22 13.91
CA TYR A 147 9.01 -1.53 14.97
C TYR A 147 9.95 -2.51 15.70
N SER A 148 11.24 -2.17 15.78
CA SER A 148 12.24 -2.99 16.48
C SER A 148 12.21 -2.81 18.00
N LYS A 149 11.48 -1.80 18.50
CA LYS A 149 11.31 -1.47 19.91
C LYS A 149 10.00 -0.72 20.12
N PRO A 150 9.44 -0.71 21.34
CA PRO A 150 8.28 0.12 21.65
C PRO A 150 8.55 1.58 21.28
N THR A 151 7.62 2.18 20.54
CA THR A 151 7.77 3.52 19.96
C THR A 151 6.46 4.28 20.07
N THR A 152 6.54 5.58 20.35
CA THR A 152 5.38 6.48 20.35
C THR A 152 5.43 7.31 19.08
N GLU A 153 4.48 7.10 18.18
CA GLU A 153 4.36 7.78 16.89
C GLU A 153 2.86 7.90 16.58
N ASN A 154 2.35 9.12 16.40
CA ASN A 154 0.92 9.33 16.22
C ASN A 154 0.51 9.08 14.78
N PHE A 155 -0.46 8.19 14.57
CA PHE A 155 -1.13 7.97 13.30
C PHE A 155 -2.63 8.12 13.48
N THR A 156 -3.23 8.96 12.63
CA THR A 156 -4.66 9.18 12.58
C THR A 156 -5.25 8.66 11.28
N ASP A 157 -6.56 8.46 11.24
CA ASP A 157 -7.31 8.00 10.06
C ASP A 157 -6.74 6.68 9.48
N ILE A 158 -6.36 5.72 10.33
CA ILE A 158 -5.93 4.40 9.87
C ILE A 158 -7.14 3.67 9.27
N ASN A 159 -7.17 3.54 7.95
CA ASN A 159 -8.25 2.87 7.22
C ASN A 159 -7.95 1.37 7.08
N ASP A 160 -8.63 0.57 7.89
CA ASP A 160 -8.50 -0.88 7.93
C ASP A 160 -9.67 -1.53 7.18
N GLU A 161 -9.38 -2.34 6.17
CA GLU A 161 -10.38 -2.80 5.19
C GLU A 161 -10.71 -4.29 5.39
N PHE A 162 -12.00 -4.60 5.39
CA PHE A 162 -12.59 -5.90 5.69
C PHE A 162 -13.70 -6.27 4.69
N ASN A 163 -14.04 -7.56 4.69
CA ASN A 163 -15.15 -8.12 3.92
C ASN A 163 -16.16 -8.84 4.82
N ALA A 164 -17.30 -9.21 4.24
CA ALA A 164 -18.32 -9.98 4.95
C ALA A 164 -17.81 -11.28 5.61
N GLY A 165 -16.74 -11.88 5.04
CA GLY A 165 -16.09 -13.08 5.59
C GLY A 165 -15.25 -12.83 6.85
N ASP A 166 -14.82 -11.60 7.09
CA ASP A 166 -13.97 -11.24 8.24
C ASP A 166 -14.79 -10.99 9.53
N ILE A 167 -16.13 -11.06 9.42
CA ILE A 167 -17.03 -10.93 10.57
C ILE A 167 -16.97 -12.22 11.38
N SER A 168 -16.43 -12.09 12.58
CA SER A 168 -16.34 -13.16 13.56
C SER A 168 -17.38 -12.97 14.66
N LYS A 169 -17.39 -13.87 15.63
CA LYS A 169 -18.17 -13.73 16.85
C LYS A 169 -17.25 -13.40 18.02
N SER A 170 -17.68 -12.51 18.89
CA SER A 170 -17.09 -12.35 20.22
C SER A 170 -17.97 -13.05 21.24
N CYS A 171 -17.36 -13.94 22.00
CA CYS A 171 -18.02 -14.73 23.00
C CYS A 171 -17.52 -14.33 24.39
N ARG A 172 -18.41 -13.77 25.22
CA ARG A 172 -18.09 -13.33 26.58
C ARG A 172 -18.93 -14.06 27.61
N THR A 173 -18.28 -14.51 28.68
CA THR A 173 -18.97 -15.07 29.86
C THR A 173 -19.23 -13.93 30.83
N LEU A 174 -20.50 -13.56 30.99
CA LEU A 174 -20.92 -12.46 31.87
C LEU A 174 -20.75 -12.83 33.35
N ASN A 175 -20.57 -11.80 34.18
CA ASN A 175 -20.48 -11.89 35.64
C ASN A 175 -19.29 -12.69 36.16
N MET A 176 -18.26 -12.91 35.33
CA MET A 176 -17.05 -13.63 35.73
C MET A 176 -16.26 -12.87 36.80
N GLN A 177 -16.32 -11.53 36.80
CA GLN A 177 -15.65 -10.67 37.79
C GLN A 177 -16.14 -10.89 39.24
N TYR A 178 -17.33 -11.46 39.43
CA TYR A 178 -17.87 -11.77 40.75
C TYR A 178 -17.32 -13.10 41.32
N LEU A 179 -16.68 -13.92 40.48
CA LEU A 179 -16.07 -15.19 40.90
C LEU A 179 -14.77 -14.93 41.66
N ASN A 180 -14.86 -14.82 42.98
CA ASN A 180 -13.69 -14.56 43.83
C ASN A 180 -13.65 -15.51 45.03
N ALA A 181 -12.67 -16.41 45.03
CA ALA A 181 -12.43 -17.32 46.15
C ALA A 181 -12.14 -16.58 47.47
N GLY A 182 -11.62 -15.35 47.43
CA GLY A 182 -11.32 -14.53 48.60
C GLY A 182 -12.57 -14.06 49.34
N ASP A 183 -13.59 -13.61 48.62
CA ASP A 183 -14.74 -12.85 49.15
C ASP A 183 -16.02 -13.70 49.29
N VAL A 184 -15.97 -14.98 48.93
CA VAL A 184 -17.14 -15.89 48.88
C VAL A 184 -17.85 -16.09 50.23
N LEU A 185 -17.15 -15.92 51.36
CA LEU A 185 -17.73 -16.06 52.73
C LEU A 185 -17.95 -14.71 53.43
N ASP A 186 -17.82 -13.61 52.69
CA ASP A 186 -17.90 -12.28 53.28
C ASP A 186 -19.34 -11.94 53.69
N THR A 187 -19.56 -11.59 54.96
CA THR A 187 -20.91 -11.31 55.49
C THR A 187 -21.19 -9.81 55.60
N SER A 188 -22.38 -9.40 55.16
CA SER A 188 -22.89 -8.04 55.30
C SER A 188 -23.19 -7.71 56.78
N THR A 189 -23.35 -6.43 57.11
CA THR A 189 -23.76 -5.96 58.45
C THR A 189 -25.08 -6.58 58.94
N SER A 190 -25.86 -7.21 58.04
CA SER A 190 -27.13 -7.89 58.33
C SER A 190 -27.00 -9.42 58.48
N GLY A 191 -25.79 -9.98 58.47
CA GLY A 191 -25.54 -11.42 58.61
C GLY A 191 -25.87 -12.26 57.37
N ARG A 192 -26.15 -11.62 56.22
CA ARG A 192 -26.28 -12.29 54.91
C ARG A 192 -24.95 -12.26 54.19
N PHE A 193 -24.58 -13.35 53.51
CA PHE A 193 -23.44 -13.38 52.60
C PHE A 193 -23.60 -12.32 51.51
N LYS A 194 -22.55 -11.54 51.25
CA LYS A 194 -22.61 -10.35 50.37
C LYS A 194 -22.69 -10.73 48.90
N ASN A 195 -21.94 -11.76 48.50
CA ASN A 195 -21.67 -12.10 47.11
C ASN A 195 -21.95 -13.60 46.90
N GLU A 196 -23.22 -14.02 46.93
CA GLU A 196 -23.60 -15.40 46.54
C GLU A 196 -23.83 -15.40 45.02
N THR A 197 -22.83 -15.85 44.25
CA THR A 197 -22.98 -16.04 42.79
C THR A 197 -23.53 -17.43 42.53
N LYS A 198 -24.61 -17.52 41.75
CA LYS A 198 -25.22 -18.81 41.38
C LYS A 198 -24.85 -19.21 39.98
N GLU A 199 -25.00 -20.49 39.69
CA GLU A 199 -24.82 -21.05 38.35
C GLU A 199 -25.68 -20.31 37.29
N ASP A 200 -26.89 -19.88 37.65
CA ASP A 200 -27.81 -19.14 36.76
C ASP A 200 -27.38 -17.71 36.44
N ASP A 201 -26.49 -17.13 37.27
CA ASP A 201 -25.95 -15.79 37.10
C ASP A 201 -24.82 -15.78 36.06
N ILE A 202 -24.16 -16.92 35.83
CA ILE A 202 -23.16 -17.10 34.78
C ILE A 202 -23.84 -17.47 33.46
N ARG A 203 -23.67 -16.60 32.47
CA ARG A 203 -24.25 -16.75 31.12
C ARG A 203 -23.23 -16.38 30.06
N GLN A 204 -23.28 -17.09 28.95
CA GLN A 204 -22.48 -16.78 27.78
C GLN A 204 -23.30 -15.92 26.82
N VAL A 205 -22.72 -14.81 26.36
CA VAL A 205 -23.31 -13.94 25.36
C VAL A 205 -22.40 -13.91 24.14
N GLU A 206 -23.00 -14.22 22.99
CA GLU A 206 -22.39 -14.13 21.67
C GLU A 206 -22.93 -12.92 20.92
N ILE A 207 -22.02 -12.10 20.41
CA ILE A 207 -22.28 -10.94 19.56
C ILE A 207 -21.33 -10.97 18.35
N GLY A 208 -21.65 -10.25 17.28
CA GLY A 208 -20.76 -10.12 16.14
C GLY A 208 -19.54 -9.26 16.47
N ARG A 209 -18.44 -9.51 15.78
CA ARG A 209 -17.18 -8.78 15.97
C ARG A 209 -16.42 -8.58 14.66
N ILE A 210 -15.92 -7.37 14.46
CA ILE A 210 -14.81 -7.10 13.54
C ILE A 210 -13.54 -6.85 14.37
N ARG A 211 -12.45 -7.50 14.01
CA ARG A 211 -11.17 -7.44 14.72
C ARG A 211 -10.23 -6.49 13.98
N CYS A 212 -9.95 -5.33 14.57
CA CYS A 212 -9.01 -4.37 13.98
C CYS A 212 -7.59 -4.93 13.97
N SER A 213 -6.79 -4.47 13.02
CA SER A 213 -5.37 -4.82 12.87
C SER A 213 -4.50 -4.42 14.06
N TYR A 214 -4.93 -3.42 14.82
CA TYR A 214 -4.22 -2.92 16.00
C TYR A 214 -5.08 -2.91 17.28
N ASP A 215 -4.42 -3.07 18.42
CA ASP A 215 -4.94 -2.95 19.78
C ASP A 215 -4.50 -1.63 20.42
N ASN A 216 -4.82 -1.41 21.70
CA ASN A 216 -4.35 -0.25 22.48
C ASN A 216 -4.48 1.06 21.69
N LEU A 217 -5.69 1.32 21.21
CA LEU A 217 -6.01 2.46 20.35
C LEU A 217 -6.00 3.77 21.16
N ASP A 218 -5.77 4.90 20.49
CA ASP A 218 -5.56 6.21 21.15
C ASP A 218 -6.90 6.91 21.48
N TYR A 219 -7.69 6.28 22.34
CA TYR A 219 -8.94 6.83 22.87
C TYR A 219 -8.84 6.97 24.38
N THR A 220 -8.97 8.21 24.88
CA THR A 220 -9.11 8.48 26.30
C THR A 220 -10.38 9.28 26.59
N VAL A 221 -10.90 9.12 27.81
CA VAL A 221 -12.17 9.72 28.22
C VAL A 221 -12.07 11.24 28.16
N GLY A 222 -12.82 11.85 27.25
CA GLY A 222 -12.93 13.32 27.13
C GLY A 222 -12.11 13.96 26.01
N ASP A 223 -11.37 13.18 25.20
CA ASP A 223 -10.59 13.72 24.07
C ASP A 223 -11.47 14.14 22.88
N GLY A 224 -12.70 13.63 22.80
CA GLY A 224 -13.62 13.90 21.68
C GLY A 224 -13.28 13.16 20.39
N ASN A 225 -12.27 12.29 20.41
CA ASN A 225 -11.96 11.37 19.31
C ASN A 225 -13.10 10.37 19.13
N TYR A 226 -13.37 10.00 17.87
CA TYR A 226 -14.39 9.02 17.50
C TYR A 226 -13.80 8.05 16.48
N ALA A 227 -14.30 6.82 16.45
CA ALA A 227 -14.00 5.87 15.39
C ALA A 227 -15.12 5.84 14.35
N GLU A 228 -14.83 5.42 13.12
CA GLU A 228 -15.85 5.26 12.09
C GLU A 228 -15.92 3.83 11.58
N LEU A 229 -17.13 3.27 11.51
CA LEU A 229 -17.42 2.02 10.81
C LEU A 229 -18.12 2.38 9.50
N LYS A 230 -17.49 2.06 8.38
CA LYS A 230 -18.01 2.30 7.03
C LYS A 230 -18.38 0.97 6.41
N PHE A 231 -19.53 0.89 5.77
CA PHE A 231 -19.89 -0.28 4.98
C PHE A 231 -20.46 0.13 3.63
N ARG A 232 -20.26 -0.72 2.65
CA ARG A 232 -20.54 -0.46 1.24
C ARG A 232 -21.56 -1.43 0.70
N GLU A 233 -22.52 -0.88 -0.02
CA GLU A 233 -23.59 -1.62 -0.68
C GLU A 233 -23.55 -1.34 -2.19
N ASN A 234 -23.92 -2.35 -2.99
CA ASN A 234 -24.04 -2.17 -4.43
C ASN A 234 -25.14 -1.15 -4.75
N LEU A 235 -24.90 -0.35 -5.79
CA LEU A 235 -25.93 0.53 -6.36
C LEU A 235 -27.05 -0.30 -7.00
N ALA A 236 -28.25 0.26 -7.09
CA ALA A 236 -29.39 -0.42 -7.74
C ALA A 236 -29.10 -0.72 -9.21
N GLN A 237 -28.35 0.15 -9.88
CA GLN A 237 -27.70 -0.11 -11.16
C GLN A 237 -26.24 0.34 -11.08
N GLU A 238 -25.31 -0.58 -11.37
CA GLU A 238 -23.88 -0.28 -11.43
C GLU A 238 -23.57 0.84 -12.41
N ALA A 239 -22.54 1.61 -12.09
CA ALA A 239 -22.15 2.73 -12.92
C ALA A 239 -21.54 2.29 -14.25
N THR A 240 -21.96 2.95 -15.31
CA THR A 240 -21.42 2.76 -16.66
C THR A 240 -20.77 4.05 -17.14
N SER A 241 -19.60 3.93 -17.76
CA SER A 241 -18.86 5.06 -18.32
C SER A 241 -19.01 5.13 -19.84
N SER A 242 -19.21 6.34 -20.38
CA SER A 242 -19.14 6.60 -21.82
C SER A 242 -18.40 7.92 -22.10
N ILE A 243 -17.50 7.92 -23.07
CA ILE A 243 -16.80 9.16 -23.49
C ILE A 243 -17.77 9.97 -24.36
N THR A 244 -18.04 11.21 -23.94
CA THR A 244 -19.08 12.06 -24.54
C THR A 244 -18.49 13.21 -25.37
N ASP A 245 -17.36 13.76 -24.94
CA ASP A 245 -16.59 14.77 -25.68
C ASP A 245 -15.10 14.41 -25.64
N THR A 246 -14.35 14.79 -26.67
CA THR A 246 -12.90 14.60 -26.78
C THR A 246 -12.11 15.91 -26.92
N ASN A 247 -12.78 17.07 -26.96
CA ASN A 247 -12.16 18.36 -27.25
C ASN A 247 -12.38 19.43 -26.17
N LEU A 248 -12.58 19.04 -24.91
CA LEU A 248 -12.69 20.00 -23.82
C LEU A 248 -11.34 20.70 -23.63
N THR A 249 -11.33 22.03 -23.73
CA THR A 249 -10.12 22.82 -23.51
C THR A 249 -9.85 22.98 -22.01
N TYR A 250 -8.60 22.85 -21.58
CA TYR A 250 -8.17 23.14 -20.22
C TYR A 250 -6.84 23.91 -20.22
N PHE A 251 -6.58 24.63 -19.14
CA PHE A 251 -5.40 25.46 -18.93
C PHE A 251 -4.52 24.83 -17.86
N ASP A 252 -3.23 24.66 -18.17
CA ASP A 252 -2.19 24.35 -17.20
C ASP A 252 -1.59 25.67 -16.71
N LEU A 253 -1.97 26.06 -15.50
CA LEU A 253 -1.54 27.29 -14.83
C LEU A 253 -0.54 26.94 -13.74
N THR A 254 0.65 27.55 -13.82
CA THR A 254 1.65 27.55 -12.75
C THR A 254 1.91 28.97 -12.30
N PHE A 255 1.82 29.26 -11.00
CA PHE A 255 2.16 30.58 -10.45
C PHE A 255 2.96 30.48 -9.15
N VAL A 256 3.74 31.52 -8.85
CA VAL A 256 4.55 31.65 -7.62
C VAL A 256 3.96 32.75 -6.76
N ASN A 257 3.56 32.42 -5.53
CA ASN A 257 3.02 33.40 -4.59
C ASN A 257 4.12 34.31 -4.01
N SER A 258 3.73 35.36 -3.28
CA SER A 258 4.68 36.30 -2.62
C SER A 258 5.61 35.67 -1.57
N GLU A 259 5.39 34.41 -1.18
CA GLU A 259 6.25 33.65 -0.27
C GLU A 259 7.26 32.75 -1.02
N GLY A 260 7.24 32.75 -2.36
CA GLY A 260 8.11 31.96 -3.21
C GLY A 260 7.67 30.50 -3.39
N VAL A 261 6.43 30.15 -3.01
CA VAL A 261 5.86 28.80 -3.16
C VAL A 261 5.20 28.69 -4.54
N GLU A 262 5.63 27.69 -5.31
CA GLU A 262 5.07 27.36 -6.62
C GLU A 262 3.77 26.56 -6.48
N GLN A 263 2.73 26.97 -7.21
CA GLN A 263 1.42 26.32 -7.27
C GLN A 263 1.11 25.94 -8.72
N ASN A 264 0.66 24.71 -8.95
CA ASN A 264 0.23 24.23 -10.27
C ASN A 264 -1.21 23.68 -10.20
N ALA A 265 -2.02 24.02 -11.21
CA ALA A 265 -3.38 23.50 -11.37
C ALA A 265 -3.76 23.33 -12.85
N TYR A 266 -4.52 22.26 -13.14
CA TYR A 266 -5.20 22.08 -14.42
C TYR A 266 -6.65 22.57 -14.32
N VAL A 267 -7.00 23.60 -15.09
CA VAL A 267 -8.30 24.29 -15.00
C VAL A 267 -9.09 24.06 -16.30
N PRO A 268 -10.17 23.27 -16.30
CA PRO A 268 -11.00 23.06 -17.48
C PRO A 268 -11.81 24.32 -17.81
N LEU A 269 -11.98 24.62 -19.09
CA LEU A 269 -12.85 25.70 -19.56
C LEU A 269 -14.31 25.25 -19.45
N SER A 270 -14.96 25.56 -18.34
CA SER A 270 -16.39 25.32 -18.12
C SER A 270 -16.95 26.27 -17.07
N ASP A 271 -18.22 26.64 -17.24
CA ASP A 271 -18.97 27.39 -16.24
C ASP A 271 -19.44 26.49 -15.08
N THR A 272 -19.28 25.17 -15.20
CA THR A 272 -19.74 24.17 -14.23
C THR A 272 -18.64 23.61 -13.34
N TYR A 273 -17.38 23.59 -13.79
CA TYR A 273 -16.31 22.92 -13.08
C TYR A 273 -15.51 23.89 -12.23
N THR A 274 -15.44 23.62 -10.92
CA THR A 274 -14.57 24.34 -9.99
C THR A 274 -13.42 23.43 -9.59
N VAL A 275 -12.17 23.84 -9.81
CA VAL A 275 -10.99 23.06 -9.41
C VAL A 275 -10.43 23.61 -8.12
N THR A 276 -10.16 22.77 -7.13
CA THR A 276 -9.54 23.17 -5.86
C THR A 276 -8.24 22.40 -5.64
N VAL A 277 -7.14 23.12 -5.42
CA VAL A 277 -5.81 22.57 -5.16
C VAL A 277 -5.26 23.22 -3.90
N GLY A 278 -5.07 22.42 -2.83
CA GLY A 278 -4.70 22.95 -1.52
C GLY A 278 -5.70 24.01 -1.04
N ASN A 279 -5.21 25.23 -0.80
CA ASN A 279 -6.02 26.37 -0.35
C ASN A 279 -6.52 27.26 -1.50
N TYR A 280 -6.27 26.91 -2.76
CA TYR A 280 -6.65 27.73 -3.90
C TYR A 280 -7.78 27.09 -4.71
N MET A 281 -8.76 27.89 -5.08
CA MET A 281 -9.90 27.52 -5.92
C MET A 281 -9.81 28.22 -7.27
N TYR A 282 -9.97 27.47 -8.36
CA TYR A 282 -9.72 27.87 -9.74
C TYR A 282 -10.97 27.68 -10.58
N THR A 283 -11.30 28.70 -11.37
CA THR A 283 -12.39 28.66 -12.36
C THR A 283 -11.91 29.30 -13.65
N ALA A 284 -12.29 28.76 -14.81
CA ALA A 284 -11.96 29.34 -16.10
C ALA A 284 -13.21 29.59 -16.94
N GLU A 285 -13.36 30.83 -17.40
CA GLU A 285 -14.49 31.27 -18.21
C GLU A 285 -14.02 31.97 -19.50
N ARG A 286 -14.93 32.12 -20.46
CA ARG A 286 -14.65 32.90 -21.67
C ARG A 286 -14.75 34.39 -21.35
N ALA A 287 -13.74 35.17 -21.74
CA ALA A 287 -13.75 36.62 -21.54
C ALA A 287 -14.94 37.31 -22.23
N SER A 288 -15.48 36.72 -23.29
CA SER A 288 -16.76 37.12 -23.88
C SER A 288 -17.41 35.99 -24.67
N ILE A 289 -18.69 35.71 -24.39
CA ILE A 289 -19.50 34.74 -25.13
C ILE A 289 -19.76 35.21 -26.58
N THR A 290 -19.79 36.53 -26.81
CA THR A 290 -20.10 37.12 -28.12
C THR A 290 -18.87 37.37 -28.99
N HIS A 291 -17.68 37.40 -28.39
CA HIS A 291 -16.39 37.73 -29.03
C HIS A 291 -15.31 36.75 -28.55
N PRO A 292 -15.27 35.51 -29.09
CA PRO A 292 -14.33 34.47 -28.65
C PRO A 292 -12.85 34.83 -28.83
N GLU A 293 -12.55 35.80 -29.69
CA GLU A 293 -11.20 36.32 -29.92
C GLU A 293 -10.62 37.09 -28.73
N ARG A 294 -11.44 37.46 -27.75
CA ARG A 294 -11.01 38.15 -26.53
C ARG A 294 -10.33 37.24 -25.50
N GLY A 295 -10.24 35.93 -25.79
CA GLY A 295 -9.53 34.99 -24.92
C GLY A 295 -10.37 34.51 -23.73
N TYR A 296 -9.68 34.19 -22.64
CA TYR A 296 -10.20 33.49 -21.48
C TYR A 296 -9.75 34.19 -20.20
N ILE A 297 -10.51 33.97 -19.13
CA ILE A 297 -10.22 34.51 -17.81
C ILE A 297 -10.13 33.33 -16.85
N ILE A 298 -9.03 33.25 -16.10
CA ILE A 298 -8.84 32.27 -15.03
C ILE A 298 -8.86 33.03 -13.70
N ASN A 299 -9.86 32.74 -12.86
CA ASN A 299 -9.94 33.30 -11.51
C ASN A 299 -9.39 32.28 -10.51
N VAL A 300 -8.51 32.74 -9.62
CA VAL A 300 -7.91 31.95 -8.53
C VAL A 300 -8.27 32.62 -7.21
N THR A 301 -9.00 31.93 -6.34
CA THR A 301 -9.39 32.42 -5.01
C THR A 301 -8.61 31.67 -3.94
N ASP A 302 -7.94 32.39 -3.05
CA ASP A 302 -7.33 31.82 -1.84
C ASP A 302 -8.41 31.65 -0.77
N LEU A 303 -8.64 30.42 -0.33
CA LEU A 303 -9.67 30.05 0.65
C LEU A 303 -9.30 30.45 2.09
N THR A 304 -8.05 30.84 2.36
CA THR A 304 -7.61 31.29 3.69
C THR A 304 -7.69 32.80 3.86
N SER A 305 -7.23 33.55 2.87
CA SER A 305 -7.24 35.02 2.85
C SER A 305 -8.49 35.61 2.21
N TYR A 306 -9.21 34.82 1.40
CA TYR A 306 -10.32 35.23 0.53
C TYR A 306 -9.90 36.23 -0.58
N ASP A 307 -8.60 36.31 -0.90
CA ASP A 307 -8.09 37.12 -2.01
C ASP A 307 -8.36 36.43 -3.36
N VAL A 308 -8.71 37.22 -4.38
CA VAL A 308 -8.99 36.73 -5.75
C VAL A 308 -7.96 37.29 -6.72
N TYR A 309 -7.24 36.40 -7.39
CA TYR A 309 -6.26 36.69 -8.43
C TYR A 309 -6.86 36.34 -9.80
N GLN A 310 -6.84 37.29 -10.73
CA GLN A 310 -7.43 37.12 -12.06
C GLN A 310 -6.35 37.10 -13.13
N PHE A 311 -6.32 36.05 -13.94
CA PHE A 311 -5.38 35.90 -15.05
C PHE A 311 -6.12 35.99 -16.38
N GLU A 312 -5.74 36.96 -17.21
CA GLU A 312 -6.25 37.09 -18.57
C GLU A 312 -5.37 36.29 -19.54
N VAL A 313 -6.00 35.48 -20.39
CA VAL A 313 -5.33 34.56 -21.32
C VAL A 313 -5.83 34.81 -22.73
N SER A 314 -4.93 34.96 -23.70
CA SER A 314 -5.27 35.08 -25.12
C SER A 314 -5.98 33.84 -25.68
N LYS A 315 -6.59 34.00 -26.85
CA LYS A 315 -7.17 32.89 -27.64
C LYS A 315 -6.20 31.72 -27.91
N ASP A 316 -4.89 31.97 -27.89
CA ASP A 316 -3.83 31.00 -28.21
C ASP A 316 -3.24 30.37 -26.93
N GLY A 317 -3.81 30.66 -25.74
CA GLY A 317 -3.41 30.04 -24.48
C GLY A 317 -2.21 30.69 -23.78
N VAL A 318 -1.85 31.91 -24.15
CA VAL A 318 -0.75 32.69 -23.56
C VAL A 318 -1.34 33.81 -22.71
N LEU A 319 -0.81 34.03 -21.50
CA LEU A 319 -1.16 35.18 -20.64
C LEU A 319 -1.05 36.51 -21.41
N THR A 320 -2.05 37.38 -21.25
CA THR A 320 -2.16 38.67 -21.95
C THR A 320 -2.06 39.85 -20.98
N ASP A 321 -1.70 41.02 -21.52
CA ASP A 321 -1.80 42.29 -20.82
C ASP A 321 -3.26 42.77 -20.84
N GLY A 322 -3.87 42.93 -19.66
CA GLY A 322 -5.25 43.37 -19.56
C GLY A 322 -5.45 44.84 -19.94
N ASP A 323 -4.37 45.63 -20.04
CA ASP A 323 -4.40 47.07 -20.30
C ASP A 323 -3.71 47.53 -21.60
N GLY A 324 -3.04 46.62 -22.31
CA GLY A 324 -2.37 46.91 -23.59
C GLY A 324 -1.06 47.70 -23.48
N ASP A 325 -0.41 47.73 -22.32
CA ASP A 325 0.83 48.49 -22.08
C ASP A 325 2.13 47.75 -22.49
N GLY A 326 2.04 46.48 -22.87
CA GLY A 326 3.16 45.64 -23.25
C GLY A 326 4.00 45.08 -22.09
N GLN A 327 3.54 45.19 -20.84
CA GLN A 327 4.05 44.49 -19.66
C GLN A 327 3.09 43.38 -19.22
N PHE A 328 3.66 42.33 -18.63
CA PHE A 328 2.90 41.18 -18.12
C PHE A 328 2.21 41.57 -16.81
N ASP A 329 0.88 41.65 -16.79
CA ASP A 329 0.12 41.90 -15.57
C ASP A 329 -0.05 40.60 -14.79
N VAL A 330 0.86 40.38 -13.86
CA VAL A 330 0.71 39.37 -12.82
C VAL A 330 -0.07 40.01 -11.66
N PRO A 331 -1.17 39.40 -11.17
CA PRO A 331 -1.97 39.96 -10.09
C PRO A 331 -1.14 40.35 -8.86
N THR A 332 -1.50 41.46 -8.21
CA THR A 332 -0.81 41.96 -7.01
C THR A 332 -0.74 40.85 -5.94
N GLY A 333 0.47 40.40 -5.58
CA GLY A 333 0.68 39.29 -4.64
C GLY A 333 1.25 38.00 -5.26
N ILE A 334 1.41 37.97 -6.59
CA ILE A 334 2.00 36.85 -7.35
C ILE A 334 3.28 37.33 -8.04
N GLU A 335 4.38 36.57 -7.91
CA GLU A 335 5.70 36.94 -8.45
C GLU A 335 5.85 36.60 -9.93
N SER A 336 5.28 35.47 -10.36
CA SER A 336 5.31 35.01 -11.76
C SER A 336 4.19 34.02 -12.03
N ALA A 337 3.74 33.95 -13.29
CA ALA A 337 2.77 32.96 -13.74
C ALA A 337 3.04 32.52 -15.18
N ILE A 338 2.77 31.25 -15.49
CA ILE A 338 2.86 30.64 -16.81
C ILE A 338 1.55 29.89 -17.05
N VAL A 339 0.96 30.08 -18.25
CA VAL A 339 -0.23 29.34 -18.69
C VAL A 339 0.07 28.63 -20.01
N SER A 340 -0.40 27.40 -20.14
CA SER A 340 -0.48 26.70 -21.43
C SER A 340 -1.85 26.06 -21.64
N MET A 341 -2.29 25.94 -22.89
CA MET A 341 -3.63 25.46 -23.24
C MET A 341 -3.57 24.09 -23.91
N HIS A 342 -4.40 23.15 -23.45
CA HIS A 342 -4.46 21.76 -23.88
C HIS A 342 -5.91 21.30 -24.07
N THR A 343 -6.11 20.10 -24.61
CA THR A 343 -7.44 19.50 -24.80
C THR A 343 -7.52 18.13 -24.12
N THR A 344 -8.66 17.81 -23.53
CA THR A 344 -8.95 16.49 -22.93
C THR A 344 -10.35 15.97 -23.28
N SER A 345 -10.61 14.72 -22.93
CA SER A 345 -11.92 14.07 -23.07
C SER A 345 -12.78 14.24 -21.82
N VAL A 346 -14.10 14.20 -22.01
CA VAL A 346 -15.13 14.22 -20.97
C VAL A 346 -15.79 12.85 -20.93
N THR A 347 -15.86 12.25 -19.74
CA THR A 347 -16.58 11.00 -19.50
C THR A 347 -17.92 11.31 -18.82
N THR A 348 -18.98 10.66 -19.27
CA THR A 348 -20.29 10.65 -18.61
C THR A 348 -20.50 9.32 -17.94
N LEU A 349 -20.84 9.37 -16.66
CA LEU A 349 -21.08 8.23 -15.79
C LEU A 349 -22.57 8.15 -15.49
N ALA A 350 -23.21 7.05 -15.88
CA ALA A 350 -24.64 6.82 -15.66
C ALA A 350 -24.82 5.66 -14.67
N PHE A 351 -25.58 5.89 -13.59
CA PHE A 351 -25.85 4.92 -12.52
C PHE A 351 -27.25 5.16 -11.89
N SER A 352 -27.69 4.24 -11.02
CA SER A 352 -28.94 4.38 -10.28
C SER A 352 -28.77 4.03 -8.81
N ASP A 353 -29.03 4.99 -7.92
CA ASP A 353 -29.11 4.83 -6.45
C ASP A 353 -30.57 5.03 -5.96
N GLY A 354 -31.53 4.51 -6.75
CA GLY A 354 -32.96 4.74 -6.58
C GLY A 354 -33.53 5.74 -7.59
N GLU A 355 -32.72 6.68 -8.07
CA GLU A 355 -32.99 7.54 -9.22
C GLU A 355 -31.84 7.45 -10.25
N ASN A 356 -32.19 7.51 -11.54
CA ASN A 356 -31.20 7.51 -12.61
C ASN A 356 -30.44 8.84 -12.62
N THR A 357 -29.15 8.77 -12.31
CA THR A 357 -28.27 9.94 -12.20
C THR A 357 -27.17 9.83 -13.25
N GLU A 358 -26.87 10.96 -13.90
CA GLU A 358 -25.74 11.10 -14.80
C GLU A 358 -24.79 12.17 -14.26
N VAL A 359 -23.48 11.89 -14.28
CA VAL A 359 -22.43 12.81 -13.85
C VAL A 359 -21.40 12.92 -14.97
N THR A 360 -21.08 14.14 -15.41
CA THR A 360 -20.10 14.38 -16.48
C THR A 360 -18.83 14.97 -15.91
N MET A 361 -17.66 14.42 -16.22
CA MET A 361 -16.41 14.93 -15.67
C MET A 361 -15.27 14.96 -16.70
N PRO A 362 -14.34 15.93 -16.58
CA PRO A 362 -13.17 16.02 -17.45
C PRO A 362 -12.08 15.03 -17.03
N LEU A 363 -11.42 14.37 -17.99
CA LEU A 363 -10.27 13.47 -17.77
C LEU A 363 -8.95 14.25 -17.79
N LEU A 364 -8.75 15.12 -16.80
CA LEU A 364 -7.50 15.82 -16.55
C LEU A 364 -6.38 14.85 -16.07
N GLY A 365 -5.11 15.16 -16.39
CA GLY A 365 -3.98 14.35 -15.97
C GLY A 365 -3.61 14.54 -14.48
N PRO A 366 -2.66 13.75 -13.96
CA PRO A 366 -2.08 14.04 -12.64
C PRO A 366 -1.26 15.33 -12.68
N VAL A 367 -1.40 16.14 -11.62
CA VAL A 367 -0.66 17.41 -11.41
C VAL A 367 0.53 17.20 -10.45
N GLY A 368 0.87 15.95 -10.12
CA GLY A 368 1.87 15.62 -9.11
C GLY A 368 1.39 15.79 -7.66
N GLN A 369 0.20 16.36 -7.45
CA GLN A 369 -0.50 16.47 -6.18
C GLN A 369 -2.01 16.23 -6.36
N GLN A 370 -2.71 15.92 -5.27
CA GLN A 370 -4.14 15.66 -5.29
C GLN A 370 -4.92 16.97 -5.48
N TYR A 371 -5.97 16.94 -6.31
CA TYR A 371 -6.86 18.08 -6.51
C TYR A 371 -8.32 17.63 -6.56
N LYS A 372 -9.24 18.55 -6.27
CA LYS A 372 -10.68 18.31 -6.31
C LYS A 372 -11.31 19.07 -7.48
N ILE A 373 -12.29 18.48 -8.12
CA ILE A 373 -13.11 19.09 -9.16
C ILE A 373 -14.55 18.99 -8.67
N GLU A 374 -15.21 20.12 -8.45
CA GLU A 374 -16.66 20.13 -8.29
C GLU A 374 -17.29 19.88 -9.66
N VAL A 375 -18.20 18.93 -9.68
CA VAL A 375 -18.83 18.37 -10.88
C VAL A 375 -20.34 18.60 -10.78
N ASP A 376 -21.04 18.48 -11.90
CA ASP A 376 -22.50 18.59 -11.95
C ASP A 376 -23.19 17.68 -10.90
N ASN A 377 -24.38 18.10 -10.46
CA ASN A 377 -25.20 17.40 -9.48
C ASN A 377 -24.59 17.27 -8.07
N GLU A 378 -23.75 18.23 -7.65
CA GLU A 378 -23.12 18.29 -6.31
C GLU A 378 -22.11 17.15 -6.05
N PHE A 379 -21.60 16.52 -7.11
CA PHE A 379 -20.52 15.55 -6.99
C PHE A 379 -19.17 16.26 -6.89
N VAL A 380 -18.27 15.71 -6.09
CA VAL A 380 -16.89 16.19 -5.99
C VAL A 380 -15.97 15.05 -6.46
N ALA A 381 -15.29 15.26 -7.58
CA ALA A 381 -14.28 14.37 -8.11
C ALA A 381 -12.91 14.73 -7.54
N THR A 382 -12.36 13.87 -6.71
CA THR A 382 -11.00 13.99 -6.19
C THR A 382 -10.05 13.20 -7.09
N VAL A 383 -9.08 13.88 -7.68
CA VAL A 383 -8.07 13.28 -8.57
C VAL A 383 -6.79 13.03 -7.80
N SER A 384 -6.36 11.77 -7.78
CA SER A 384 -5.14 11.30 -7.13
C SER A 384 -3.90 11.60 -7.98
N GLY A 385 -2.72 11.58 -7.36
CA GLY A 385 -1.43 11.81 -8.04
C GLY A 385 -1.09 10.79 -9.13
N ASP A 386 -1.79 9.65 -9.19
CA ASP A 386 -1.68 8.63 -10.24
C ASP A 386 -2.69 8.81 -11.39
N GLY A 387 -3.53 9.85 -11.32
CA GLY A 387 -4.56 10.15 -12.32
C GLY A 387 -5.86 9.35 -12.16
N THR A 388 -6.04 8.60 -11.05
CA THR A 388 -7.32 8.00 -10.70
C THR A 388 -8.27 9.03 -10.08
N TYR A 389 -9.57 8.79 -10.24
CA TYR A 389 -10.64 9.69 -9.81
C TYR A 389 -11.50 8.99 -8.76
N LYS A 390 -11.74 9.67 -7.64
CA LYS A 390 -12.74 9.29 -6.64
C LYS A 390 -13.83 10.35 -6.62
N ILE A 391 -15.00 10.01 -7.12
CA ILE A 391 -16.14 10.91 -7.22
C ILE A 391 -17.09 10.59 -6.08
N GLU A 392 -17.41 11.59 -5.26
CA GLU A 392 -18.24 11.42 -4.09
C GLU A 392 -19.37 12.44 -4.09
N LYS A 393 -20.57 12.01 -3.69
CA LYS A 393 -21.67 12.89 -3.33
C LYS A 393 -22.24 12.47 -1.99
N ALA A 394 -22.33 13.41 -1.05
CA ALA A 394 -23.08 13.20 0.18
C ALA A 394 -24.58 13.08 -0.16
N THR A 395 -25.21 12.03 0.33
CA THR A 395 -26.66 11.79 0.20
C THR A 395 -27.35 12.07 1.55
N GLU A 396 -28.67 11.87 1.62
CA GLU A 396 -29.42 12.02 2.87
C GLU A 396 -28.93 11.04 3.96
N GLN A 397 -29.21 11.36 5.22
CA GLN A 397 -28.98 10.40 6.30
C GLN A 397 -29.87 9.16 6.10
N ASP A 398 -29.39 7.99 6.52
CA ASP A 398 -30.23 6.79 6.50
C ASP A 398 -31.38 6.89 7.53
N GLU A 399 -32.25 5.87 7.56
CA GLU A 399 -33.37 5.78 8.52
C GLU A 399 -32.94 5.84 10.00
N TYR A 400 -31.64 5.69 10.27
CA TYR A 400 -31.02 5.67 11.60
C TYR A 400 -30.13 6.91 11.87
N GLY A 401 -30.08 7.89 10.96
CA GLY A 401 -29.31 9.14 11.12
C GLY A 401 -27.85 9.06 10.67
N ASN A 402 -27.42 7.95 10.05
CA ASN A 402 -26.05 7.78 9.58
C ASN A 402 -25.79 8.53 8.28
N ALA A 403 -24.59 9.07 8.13
CA ALA A 403 -24.18 9.72 6.89
C ALA A 403 -24.03 8.69 5.78
N THR A 404 -24.71 8.89 4.65
CA THR A 404 -24.53 8.07 3.45
C THR A 404 -23.93 8.90 2.33
N LYS A 405 -23.16 8.25 1.46
CA LYS A 405 -22.61 8.86 0.25
C LYS A 405 -22.55 7.88 -0.90
N THR A 406 -22.71 8.39 -2.11
CA THR A 406 -22.44 7.63 -3.34
C THR A 406 -20.99 7.85 -3.74
N VAL A 407 -20.25 6.76 -3.98
CA VAL A 407 -18.83 6.79 -4.36
C VAL A 407 -18.62 6.07 -5.69
N LEU A 408 -17.94 6.72 -6.62
CA LEU A 408 -17.54 6.16 -7.91
C LEU A 408 -16.02 6.28 -8.05
N GLN A 409 -15.35 5.15 -8.24
CA GLN A 409 -13.93 5.15 -8.57
C GLN A 409 -13.75 4.95 -10.07
N VAL A 410 -13.01 5.86 -10.69
CA VAL A 410 -12.79 5.90 -12.13
C VAL A 410 -11.29 5.91 -12.41
N THR A 411 -10.85 5.10 -13.36
CA THR A 411 -9.46 5.05 -13.80
C THR A 411 -9.11 6.24 -14.69
N ALA A 412 -7.81 6.53 -14.87
CA ALA A 412 -7.34 7.66 -15.68
C ALA A 412 -7.86 7.68 -17.13
N ASN A 413 -8.25 6.52 -17.68
CA ASN A 413 -8.84 6.39 -19.02
C ASN A 413 -10.37 6.59 -19.04
N GLY A 414 -10.99 6.96 -17.92
CA GLY A 414 -12.42 7.19 -17.78
C GLY A 414 -13.27 5.93 -17.61
N SER A 415 -12.68 4.75 -17.39
CA SER A 415 -13.42 3.51 -17.08
C SER A 415 -13.78 3.42 -15.60
N ILE A 416 -14.93 2.82 -15.28
CA ILE A 416 -15.33 2.57 -13.88
C ILE A 416 -14.48 1.44 -13.30
N HIS A 417 -13.82 1.71 -12.17
CA HIS A 417 -13.10 0.72 -11.38
C HIS A 417 -14.03 0.04 -10.36
N SER A 418 -14.81 0.85 -9.63
CA SER A 418 -15.82 0.40 -8.66
C SER A 418 -16.90 1.48 -8.48
N SER A 419 -18.11 1.08 -8.09
CA SER A 419 -19.22 1.99 -7.81
C SER A 419 -20.09 1.44 -6.70
N TYR A 420 -20.32 2.22 -5.64
CA TYR A 420 -21.04 1.76 -4.46
C TYR A 420 -21.64 2.91 -3.66
N LYS A 421 -22.57 2.56 -2.77
CA LYS A 421 -23.08 3.44 -1.72
C LYS A 421 -22.36 3.11 -0.42
N GLU A 422 -21.76 4.10 0.23
CA GLU A 422 -21.07 3.96 1.50
C GLU A 422 -21.90 4.60 2.62
N THR A 423 -22.13 3.86 3.69
CA THR A 423 -22.77 4.35 4.92
C THR A 423 -21.74 4.40 6.04
N THR A 424 -21.68 5.51 6.77
CA THR A 424 -20.74 5.73 7.87
C THR A 424 -21.49 5.78 9.20
N ILE A 425 -21.18 4.84 10.09
CA ILE A 425 -21.60 4.82 11.48
C ILE A 425 -20.48 5.44 12.31
N LYS A 426 -20.78 6.49 13.06
CA LYS A 426 -19.83 7.13 13.99
C LYS A 426 -19.94 6.47 15.36
N ILE A 427 -18.81 6.05 15.90
CA ILE A 427 -18.71 5.47 17.25
C ILE A 427 -18.26 6.59 18.18
N ASP A 428 -19.25 7.20 18.84
CA ASP A 428 -19.05 8.30 19.78
C ASP A 428 -18.44 7.82 21.11
N SER A 429 -18.00 8.77 21.94
CA SER A 429 -17.33 8.51 23.22
C SER A 429 -18.09 7.61 24.20
N ASP A 430 -19.42 7.59 24.12
CA ASP A 430 -20.28 6.76 24.98
C ASP A 430 -20.29 5.29 24.56
N HIS A 431 -19.88 5.01 23.33
CA HIS A 431 -19.80 3.67 22.75
C HIS A 431 -18.36 3.18 22.58
N ILE A 432 -17.40 3.83 23.25
CA ILE A 432 -16.00 3.39 23.31
C ILE A 432 -15.73 2.80 24.68
N LEU A 433 -15.33 1.52 24.71
CA LEU A 433 -14.77 0.86 25.88
C LEU A 433 -13.27 1.18 25.93
N TYR A 434 -12.92 2.16 26.75
CA TYR A 434 -11.55 2.60 26.99
C TYR A 434 -10.69 1.53 27.66
N SER A 435 -9.36 1.68 27.59
CA SER A 435 -8.40 0.78 28.25
C SER A 435 -8.56 0.68 29.77
N THR A 436 -9.18 1.68 30.39
CA THR A 436 -9.50 1.75 31.83
C THR A 436 -10.90 1.23 32.18
N SER A 437 -11.68 0.77 31.20
CA SER A 437 -13.04 0.28 31.45
C SER A 437 -13.01 -0.96 32.33
N SER A 438 -13.92 -1.00 33.29
CA SER A 438 -14.14 -2.13 34.19
C SER A 438 -14.84 -3.28 33.47
N ASP A 439 -14.70 -4.50 34.00
CA ASP A 439 -15.40 -5.68 33.46
C ASP A 439 -16.93 -5.52 33.52
N ASP A 440 -17.46 -4.77 34.49
CA ASP A 440 -18.88 -4.45 34.57
C ASP A 440 -19.35 -3.57 33.40
N GLU A 441 -18.58 -2.54 33.03
CA GLU A 441 -18.89 -1.68 31.87
C GLU A 441 -18.87 -2.47 30.56
N ILE A 442 -17.91 -3.40 30.43
CA ILE A 442 -17.85 -4.30 29.28
C ILE A 442 -19.05 -5.25 29.27
N ASP A 443 -19.39 -5.86 30.40
CA ASP A 443 -20.58 -6.73 30.52
C ASP A 443 -21.87 -5.98 30.12
N GLU A 444 -22.02 -4.73 30.56
CA GLU A 444 -23.15 -3.89 30.20
C GLU A 444 -23.24 -3.60 28.70
N ALA A 445 -22.11 -3.35 28.03
CA ALA A 445 -22.08 -3.19 26.57
C ALA A 445 -22.57 -4.45 25.84
N TYR A 446 -22.13 -5.64 26.27
CA TYR A 446 -22.59 -6.92 25.68
C TYR A 446 -24.10 -7.14 25.90
N LYS A 447 -24.63 -6.82 27.09
CA LYS A 447 -26.07 -6.92 27.39
C LYS A 447 -26.90 -5.96 26.54
N GLN A 448 -26.42 -4.74 26.35
CA GLN A 448 -27.06 -3.73 25.49
C GLN A 448 -27.10 -4.19 24.04
N LEU A 449 -25.96 -4.64 23.49
CA LEU A 449 -25.88 -5.14 22.11
C LEU A 449 -26.76 -6.37 21.87
N LYS A 450 -26.93 -7.23 22.88
CA LYS A 450 -27.84 -8.39 22.81
C LYS A 450 -29.31 -8.03 23.01
N GLY A 451 -29.60 -6.77 23.31
CA GLY A 451 -30.95 -6.26 23.47
C GLY A 451 -31.63 -6.65 24.78
N GLU A 452 -30.88 -6.96 25.84
CA GLU A 452 -31.46 -7.41 27.13
C GLU A 452 -32.35 -6.33 27.78
N TYR A 453 -32.10 -5.06 27.44
CA TYR A 453 -32.85 -3.89 27.90
C TYR A 453 -34.06 -3.53 27.02
N ALA A 454 -34.43 -4.39 26.07
CA ALA A 454 -35.60 -4.16 25.24
C ALA A 454 -36.85 -3.91 26.11
N PRO A 455 -37.66 -2.89 25.80
CA PRO A 455 -38.86 -2.60 26.55
C PRO A 455 -39.75 -3.85 26.57
N LYS A 456 -40.20 -4.23 27.76
CA LYS A 456 -41.08 -5.40 27.94
C LYS A 456 -42.52 -4.95 27.95
N ARG A 457 -43.39 -5.65 27.22
CA ARG A 457 -44.84 -5.37 27.20
C ARG A 457 -45.45 -5.36 28.60
N SER A 458 -44.90 -6.15 29.53
CA SER A 458 -45.32 -6.17 30.94
C SER A 458 -45.08 -4.85 31.69
N SER A 459 -44.16 -4.01 31.23
CA SER A 459 -43.82 -2.72 31.84
C SER A 459 -44.83 -1.61 31.51
N TYR A 460 -45.66 -1.82 30.48
CA TYR A 460 -46.67 -0.87 30.00
C TYR A 460 -48.06 -1.44 30.28
N ASN A 461 -48.52 -1.32 31.52
CA ASN A 461 -49.84 -1.77 31.94
C ASN A 461 -50.49 -0.73 32.87
N PHE A 462 -50.88 0.40 32.29
CA PHE A 462 -51.50 1.53 32.99
C PHE A 462 -53.03 1.44 33.01
N GLY A 463 -53.60 0.31 32.55
CA GLY A 463 -55.01 0.00 32.66
C GLY A 463 -55.86 0.47 31.48
N ASN A 464 -55.24 0.85 30.36
CA ASN A 464 -55.91 1.13 29.10
C ASN A 464 -55.17 0.44 27.96
N ALA A 465 -55.67 -0.74 27.57
CA ALA A 465 -55.01 -1.62 26.61
C ALA A 465 -54.61 -0.94 25.29
N ALA A 466 -55.40 0.00 24.77
CA ALA A 466 -55.09 0.68 23.51
C ALA A 466 -53.93 1.68 23.68
N ARG A 467 -53.92 2.44 24.78
CA ARG A 467 -52.85 3.40 25.08
C ARG A 467 -51.57 2.70 25.54
N ASP A 468 -51.72 1.61 26.29
CA ASP A 468 -50.62 0.77 26.76
C ASP A 468 -49.89 0.10 25.58
N GLU A 469 -50.64 -0.34 24.56
CA GLU A 469 -50.09 -0.89 23.32
C GLU A 469 -49.41 0.19 22.46
N GLU A 470 -50.04 1.35 22.29
CA GLU A 470 -49.46 2.49 21.55
C GLU A 470 -48.13 2.95 22.18
N MET A 471 -48.10 3.17 23.49
CA MET A 471 -46.88 3.56 24.22
C MET A 471 -45.78 2.50 24.18
N PHE A 472 -46.15 1.22 24.19
CA PHE A 472 -45.19 0.12 24.05
C PHE A 472 -44.60 0.08 22.64
N LEU A 473 -45.42 0.23 21.58
CA LEU A 473 -44.95 0.24 20.21
C LEU A 473 -44.03 1.44 19.95
N GLU A 474 -44.39 2.63 20.42
CA GLU A 474 -43.55 3.83 20.29
C GLU A 474 -42.19 3.64 20.98
N ALA A 475 -42.18 3.18 22.23
CA ALA A 475 -40.94 2.93 22.96
C ALA A 475 -40.09 1.79 22.35
N TYR A 476 -40.73 0.76 21.79
CA TYR A 476 -40.03 -0.33 21.12
C TYR A 476 -39.46 0.10 19.77
N GLU A 477 -40.15 0.95 19.02
CA GLU A 477 -39.67 1.50 17.75
C GLU A 477 -38.48 2.43 17.97
N GLU A 478 -38.55 3.33 18.96
CA GLU A 478 -37.43 4.21 19.34
C GLU A 478 -36.21 3.38 19.81
N TYR A 479 -36.44 2.41 20.69
CA TYR A 479 -35.41 1.49 21.14
C TYR A 479 -34.80 0.71 19.98
N SER A 480 -35.61 0.15 19.08
CA SER A 480 -35.14 -0.62 17.93
C SER A 480 -34.30 0.23 16.98
N LYS A 481 -34.67 1.50 16.76
CA LYS A 481 -33.88 2.43 15.94
C LYS A 481 -32.51 2.69 16.56
N THR A 482 -32.45 2.94 17.87
CA THR A 482 -31.17 3.13 18.57
C THR A 482 -30.33 1.86 18.60
N LEU A 483 -30.96 0.71 18.87
CA LEU A 483 -30.26 -0.57 18.97
C LEU A 483 -29.68 -0.97 17.61
N ASN A 484 -30.45 -0.83 16.52
CA ASN A 484 -30.02 -1.24 15.18
C ASN A 484 -28.76 -0.52 14.69
N ASN A 485 -28.47 0.68 15.18
CA ASN A 485 -27.28 1.45 14.86
C ASN A 485 -26.17 1.37 15.93
N MET A 486 -26.40 0.60 16.99
CA MET A 486 -25.49 0.54 18.13
C MET A 486 -24.28 -0.34 17.82
N VAL A 487 -23.10 0.23 17.97
CA VAL A 487 -21.80 -0.42 17.78
C VAL A 487 -20.89 0.05 18.91
N TYR A 488 -20.13 -0.88 19.51
CA TYR A 488 -19.12 -0.52 20.51
C TYR A 488 -17.71 -0.75 19.97
N LEU A 489 -16.77 0.14 20.29
CA LEU A 489 -15.34 -0.09 20.07
C LEU A 489 -14.65 -0.41 21.39
N ASN A 490 -14.01 -1.57 21.49
CA ASN A 490 -13.08 -1.88 22.56
C ASN A 490 -11.68 -1.38 22.19
N ALA A 491 -11.29 -0.22 22.73
CA ALA A 491 -10.01 0.42 22.43
C ALA A 491 -8.80 -0.39 22.97
N LYS A 492 -9.00 -1.17 24.04
CA LYS A 492 -7.95 -2.04 24.59
C LYS A 492 -7.63 -3.18 23.63
N THR A 493 -8.66 -3.89 23.19
CA THR A 493 -8.50 -5.10 22.39
C THR A 493 -8.48 -4.81 20.89
N GLY A 494 -9.03 -3.69 20.41
CA GLY A 494 -9.23 -3.39 18.99
C GLY A 494 -10.46 -4.08 18.39
N GLU A 495 -11.50 -4.35 19.19
CA GLU A 495 -12.71 -5.04 18.71
C GLU A 495 -13.84 -4.07 18.45
N ILE A 496 -14.42 -4.16 17.26
CA ILE A 496 -15.72 -3.53 16.96
C ILE A 496 -16.80 -4.57 17.25
N LEU A 497 -17.60 -4.31 18.26
CA LEU A 497 -18.67 -5.17 18.75
C LEU A 497 -19.99 -4.76 18.08
N LEU A 498 -20.61 -5.74 17.42
CA LEU A 498 -21.80 -5.57 16.58
C LEU A 498 -23.01 -6.23 17.23
N ASN A 499 -24.16 -5.58 17.17
CA ASN A 499 -25.43 -6.20 17.51
C ASN A 499 -25.82 -7.28 16.47
N ASP A 500 -26.87 -8.07 16.77
CA ASP A 500 -27.31 -9.14 15.86
C ASP A 500 -27.75 -8.59 14.48
N TYR A 501 -28.40 -7.42 14.43
CA TYR A 501 -28.87 -6.80 13.18
C TYR A 501 -27.73 -6.39 12.24
N LEU A 502 -26.73 -5.67 12.73
CA LEU A 502 -25.56 -5.25 11.95
C LEU A 502 -24.70 -6.45 11.58
N THR A 503 -24.61 -7.46 12.46
CA THR A 503 -23.92 -8.72 12.12
C THR A 503 -24.57 -9.38 10.91
N GLU A 504 -25.90 -9.52 10.91
CA GLU A 504 -26.64 -10.06 9.76
C GLU A 504 -26.52 -9.16 8.52
N LYS A 505 -26.66 -7.84 8.68
CA LYS A 505 -26.55 -6.88 7.57
C LYS A 505 -25.17 -6.94 6.91
N LEU A 506 -24.11 -6.82 7.70
CA LEU A 506 -22.73 -6.78 7.22
C LEU A 506 -22.28 -8.13 6.66
N SER A 507 -22.73 -9.26 7.24
CA SER A 507 -22.42 -10.60 6.69
C SER A 507 -23.20 -10.92 5.41
N SER A 508 -24.32 -10.23 5.15
CA SER A 508 -25.10 -10.36 3.92
C SER A 508 -24.63 -9.46 2.78
N LEU A 509 -23.59 -8.65 2.99
CA LEU A 509 -23.08 -7.74 1.97
C LEU A 509 -22.59 -8.53 0.74
N ALA A 510 -23.05 -8.09 -0.42
CA ALA A 510 -22.63 -8.67 -1.69
C ALA A 510 -21.21 -8.24 -2.03
N PHE A 511 -20.47 -9.13 -2.71
CA PHE A 511 -19.16 -8.80 -3.25
C PHE A 511 -19.25 -7.58 -4.18
N ILE A 512 -18.31 -6.64 -4.02
CA ILE A 512 -18.16 -5.46 -4.86
C ILE A 512 -16.88 -5.63 -5.68
N SER A 513 -16.95 -5.42 -6.99
CA SER A 513 -15.76 -5.53 -7.83
C SER A 513 -14.75 -4.45 -7.45
N ASN A 514 -13.52 -4.89 -7.15
CA ASN A 514 -12.37 -4.04 -6.84
C ASN A 514 -12.56 -3.07 -5.65
N ALA A 515 -13.43 -3.42 -4.70
CA ALA A 515 -13.55 -2.69 -3.43
C ALA A 515 -13.90 -3.66 -2.29
N ASN A 516 -13.30 -3.45 -1.13
CA ASN A 516 -13.68 -4.15 0.10
C ASN A 516 -15.02 -3.62 0.60
N THR A 517 -15.82 -4.45 1.27
CA THR A 517 -17.19 -4.06 1.64
C THR A 517 -17.30 -3.28 2.94
N ILE A 518 -16.30 -3.35 3.82
CA ILE A 518 -16.34 -2.78 5.18
C ILE A 518 -15.00 -2.12 5.47
N ASP A 519 -15.01 -0.92 6.04
CA ASP A 519 -13.81 -0.26 6.56
C ASP A 519 -14.02 0.16 8.00
N VAL A 520 -12.97 0.06 8.81
CA VAL A 520 -12.92 0.63 10.16
C VAL A 520 -11.81 1.68 10.19
N VAL A 521 -12.17 2.91 10.54
CA VAL A 521 -11.22 4.02 10.66
C VAL A 521 -11.00 4.34 12.14
N TYR A 522 -9.73 4.30 12.55
CA TYR A 522 -9.33 4.52 13.94
C TYR A 522 -7.94 5.14 14.08
N ASP A 523 -7.63 5.60 15.29
CA ASP A 523 -6.37 6.26 15.61
C ASP A 523 -5.50 5.43 16.58
N LYS A 524 -4.17 5.53 16.42
CA LYS A 524 -3.20 4.85 17.30
C LYS A 524 -1.90 5.63 17.42
N LYS A 525 -1.34 5.61 18.64
CA LYS A 525 -0.14 6.38 18.99
C LYS A 525 0.99 5.56 19.62
N GLU A 526 0.66 4.49 20.35
CA GLU A 526 1.65 3.64 21.01
C GLU A 526 1.82 2.34 20.25
N TRP A 527 3.06 2.04 19.87
CA TRP A 527 3.45 0.88 19.07
C TRP A 527 4.35 -0.05 19.86
N GLU A 528 4.06 -1.35 19.78
CA GLU A 528 4.85 -2.39 20.43
C GLU A 528 5.97 -2.91 19.51
N GLN A 529 6.90 -3.66 20.09
CA GLN A 529 7.88 -4.39 19.29
C GLN A 529 7.18 -5.41 18.38
N GLY A 530 7.56 -5.43 17.11
CA GLY A 530 7.00 -6.33 16.10
C GLY A 530 5.75 -5.80 15.40
N ASP A 531 5.14 -4.70 15.88
CA ASP A 531 4.01 -4.09 15.17
C ASP A 531 4.45 -3.61 13.80
N ILE A 532 3.68 -3.96 12.76
CA ILE A 532 3.93 -3.43 11.43
C ILE A 532 3.53 -1.96 11.39
N ARG A 533 4.39 -1.14 10.81
CA ARG A 533 4.15 0.29 10.61
C ARG A 533 2.93 0.50 9.70
N PRO A 534 1.92 1.31 10.10
CA PRO A 534 0.65 1.42 9.40
C PRO A 534 0.80 1.93 7.97
N GLN A 535 1.72 2.87 7.75
CA GLN A 535 2.07 3.41 6.43
C GLN A 535 2.46 2.39 5.34
N ASN A 536 2.79 1.15 5.72
CA ASN A 536 3.17 0.09 4.78
C ASN A 536 1.98 -0.77 4.33
N LEU A 537 0.85 -0.74 5.05
CA LEU A 537 -0.35 -1.55 4.77
C LEU A 537 -1.63 -0.73 4.61
N PHE A 538 -1.77 0.38 5.33
CA PHE A 538 -3.03 1.10 5.48
C PHE A 538 -2.97 2.51 4.93
N GLY A 539 -4.13 3.03 4.52
CA GLY A 539 -4.30 4.46 4.35
C GLY A 539 -4.23 5.10 5.73
N CYS A 540 -3.35 6.08 5.95
CA CYS A 540 -3.24 6.76 7.24
C CYS A 540 -2.58 8.13 7.10
N VAL A 541 -2.68 8.95 8.14
CA VAL A 541 -2.02 10.25 8.24
C VAL A 541 -1.00 10.20 9.39
N ASP A 542 0.25 10.58 9.12
CA ASP A 542 1.24 10.71 10.19
C ASP A 542 1.14 12.03 10.97
N ALA A 543 1.93 12.14 12.04
CA ALA A 543 2.01 13.34 12.86
C ALA A 543 2.44 14.61 12.09
N ASP A 544 3.11 14.47 10.95
CA ASP A 544 3.54 15.59 10.09
C ASP A 544 2.47 15.97 9.05
N GLY A 545 1.33 15.26 9.04
CA GLY A 545 0.21 15.49 8.11
C GLY A 545 0.40 14.83 6.74
N VAL A 546 1.39 13.93 6.58
CA VAL A 546 1.60 13.18 5.33
C VAL A 546 0.54 12.10 5.21
N ILE A 547 -0.15 12.10 4.07
CA ILE A 547 -1.19 11.13 3.75
C ILE A 547 -0.56 9.94 3.03
N TYR A 548 -0.70 8.75 3.61
CA TYR A 548 -0.34 7.46 3.02
C TYR A 548 -1.58 6.79 2.43
N ASN A 549 -1.44 6.19 1.24
CA ASN A 549 -2.56 5.59 0.51
C ASN A 549 -2.62 4.05 0.64
N GLY A 550 -2.06 3.46 1.69
CA GLY A 550 -2.12 2.00 1.93
C GLY A 550 -1.48 1.12 0.87
N GLY A 551 -0.63 1.69 0.00
CA GLY A 551 0.06 0.92 -1.05
C GLY A 551 -0.80 0.57 -2.27
N ASN A 552 -1.90 1.30 -2.54
CA ASN A 552 -2.70 1.11 -3.75
C ASN A 552 -1.98 1.52 -5.05
N ALA A 553 -0.94 2.36 -4.95
CA ALA A 553 -0.07 2.69 -6.08
C ALA A 553 1.06 1.65 -6.24
N PRO A 554 1.32 1.13 -7.46
CA PRO A 554 2.39 0.15 -7.67
C PRO A 554 3.77 0.76 -7.38
N HIS A 555 4.39 0.35 -6.27
CA HIS A 555 5.74 0.75 -5.87
C HIS A 555 6.81 -0.15 -6.51
N ASP A 556 6.78 -0.26 -7.84
CA ASP A 556 7.63 -1.19 -8.59
C ASP A 556 9.10 -0.73 -8.63
N ILE A 557 9.99 -1.51 -8.01
CA ILE A 557 11.44 -1.38 -8.17
C ILE A 557 11.85 -2.20 -9.38
N GLN A 558 12.30 -1.51 -10.43
CA GLN A 558 12.64 -2.13 -11.70
C GLN A 558 14.12 -2.03 -12.04
N TYR A 559 14.68 -3.15 -12.50
CA TYR A 559 16.03 -3.21 -13.05
C TYR A 559 15.99 -3.22 -14.58
N ASP A 560 16.84 -2.43 -15.21
CA ASP A 560 17.07 -2.48 -16.64
C ASP A 560 17.99 -3.66 -16.97
N VAL A 561 17.43 -4.66 -17.65
CA VAL A 561 18.08 -5.94 -17.96
C VAL A 561 18.18 -6.15 -19.48
N GLY A 562 18.21 -5.07 -20.27
CA GLY A 562 18.41 -5.15 -21.71
C GLY A 562 17.75 -4.00 -22.45
N TYR A 563 17.92 -3.97 -23.78
CA TYR A 563 17.31 -2.93 -24.61
C TYR A 563 15.78 -2.92 -24.47
N SER A 564 15.26 -1.90 -23.80
CA SER A 564 13.84 -1.73 -23.48
C SER A 564 13.24 -2.90 -22.68
N GLN A 565 14.06 -3.61 -21.88
CA GLN A 565 13.60 -4.69 -21.01
C GLN A 565 13.82 -4.31 -19.56
N LYS A 566 12.72 -4.16 -18.83
CA LYS A 566 12.72 -3.95 -17.39
C LYS A 566 12.10 -5.13 -16.68
N ILE A 567 12.59 -5.41 -15.49
CA ILE A 567 12.02 -6.44 -14.61
C ILE A 567 11.76 -5.85 -13.23
N THR A 568 10.55 -6.04 -12.72
CA THR A 568 10.19 -5.70 -11.34
C THR A 568 10.72 -6.79 -10.40
N VAL A 569 11.48 -6.39 -9.38
CA VAL A 569 12.16 -7.33 -8.46
C VAL A 569 11.55 -7.39 -7.07
N ASN A 570 10.86 -6.33 -6.63
CA ASN A 570 10.33 -6.27 -5.29
C ASN A 570 8.95 -6.93 -5.19
N THR A 571 8.70 -7.43 -3.99
CA THR A 571 7.40 -7.91 -3.51
C THR A 571 6.99 -6.98 -2.38
N SER A 572 5.77 -6.47 -2.40
CA SER A 572 5.28 -5.50 -1.40
C SER A 572 4.79 -6.21 -0.15
N ALA A 573 4.88 -5.56 1.01
CA ALA A 573 4.42 -6.13 2.28
C ALA A 573 2.95 -6.53 2.24
N ASN A 574 2.07 -5.71 1.64
CA ASN A 574 0.64 -6.00 1.54
C ASN A 574 0.33 -7.32 0.78
N SER A 575 1.22 -7.76 -0.11
CA SER A 575 1.06 -9.02 -0.85
C SER A 575 1.42 -10.28 -0.05
N VAL A 576 2.08 -10.13 1.11
CA VAL A 576 2.66 -11.25 1.88
C VAL A 576 2.20 -11.24 3.33
N PHE A 577 2.23 -10.06 3.96
CA PHE A 577 2.05 -9.90 5.39
C PHE A 577 0.61 -9.54 5.74
N THR A 578 0.08 -10.20 6.76
CA THR A 578 -1.16 -9.82 7.42
C THR A 578 -0.89 -9.45 8.89
N THR A 579 -1.71 -8.56 9.43
CA THR A 579 -1.72 -8.18 10.85
C THR A 579 -2.48 -9.21 11.71
N THR A 580 -3.22 -10.13 11.07
CA THR A 580 -4.09 -11.11 11.72
C THR A 580 -3.35 -12.10 12.61
N MET A 581 -2.14 -12.54 12.23
CA MET A 581 -1.41 -13.58 12.99
C MET A 581 -1.13 -13.16 14.44
N LYS A 582 -0.58 -11.95 14.67
CA LYS A 582 -0.35 -11.44 16.04
C LYS A 582 -1.67 -11.35 16.83
N ARG A 583 -2.73 -10.91 16.16
CA ARG A 583 -4.06 -10.67 16.76
C ARG A 583 -4.74 -11.98 17.17
N ASP A 584 -4.66 -12.99 16.32
CA ASP A 584 -5.24 -14.30 16.56
C ASP A 584 -4.60 -15.00 17.75
N ILE A 585 -3.28 -14.86 17.90
CA ILE A 585 -2.54 -15.44 19.02
C ILE A 585 -2.83 -14.68 20.31
N TYR A 586 -2.93 -13.35 20.23
CA TYR A 586 -3.34 -12.54 21.38
C TYR A 586 -4.72 -12.94 21.91
N ASP A 587 -5.69 -13.21 21.03
CA ASP A 587 -7.03 -13.68 21.43
C ASP A 587 -6.95 -15.01 22.20
N LEU A 588 -6.14 -15.94 21.70
CA LEU A 588 -5.91 -17.24 22.34
C LEU A 588 -5.20 -17.10 23.69
N ASP A 589 -4.23 -16.18 23.80
CA ASP A 589 -3.53 -15.89 25.05
C ASP A 589 -4.47 -15.28 26.11
N GLN A 590 -5.31 -14.32 25.72
CA GLN A 590 -6.31 -13.74 26.63
C GLN A 590 -7.30 -14.79 27.13
N LEU A 591 -7.79 -15.67 26.26
CA LEU A 591 -8.67 -16.78 26.67
C LEU A 591 -7.95 -17.77 27.58
N ALA A 592 -6.72 -18.16 27.26
CA ALA A 592 -5.91 -19.05 28.09
C ALA A 592 -5.66 -18.46 29.48
N ALA A 593 -5.36 -17.16 29.56
CA ALA A 593 -5.19 -16.44 30.81
C ALA A 593 -6.48 -16.43 31.66
N GLN A 594 -7.63 -16.15 31.05
CA GLN A 594 -8.94 -16.18 31.73
C GLN A 594 -9.25 -17.58 32.28
N ILE A 595 -9.02 -18.63 31.49
CA ILE A 595 -9.24 -20.01 31.94
C ILE A 595 -8.34 -20.33 33.14
N ASN A 596 -7.08 -19.88 33.13
CA ASN A 596 -6.16 -20.12 34.23
C ASN A 596 -6.61 -19.43 35.54
N VAL A 597 -7.15 -18.22 35.44
CA VAL A 597 -7.74 -17.51 36.59
C VAL A 597 -8.91 -18.31 37.17
N VAL A 598 -9.87 -18.72 36.33
CA VAL A 598 -11.04 -19.50 36.77
C VAL A 598 -10.65 -20.88 37.32
N ASN A 599 -9.63 -21.53 36.74
CA ASN A 599 -9.14 -22.80 37.25
C ASN A 599 -8.49 -22.64 38.63
N THR A 600 -7.71 -21.57 38.84
CA THR A 600 -7.08 -21.28 40.13
C THR A 600 -8.12 -20.95 41.20
N THR A 601 -9.16 -20.18 40.87
CA THR A 601 -10.26 -19.90 41.80
C THR A 601 -11.02 -21.18 42.13
N LEU A 602 -11.31 -22.04 41.15
CA LEU A 602 -11.97 -23.32 41.35
C LEU A 602 -11.18 -24.25 42.29
N GLU A 603 -9.86 -24.39 42.11
CA GLU A 603 -9.02 -25.20 43.01
C GLU A 603 -9.00 -24.61 44.44
N THR A 604 -8.88 -23.30 44.56
CA THR A 604 -8.93 -22.62 45.88
C THR A 604 -10.27 -22.84 46.58
N LEU A 605 -11.39 -22.78 45.86
CA LEU A 605 -12.72 -23.03 46.41
C LEU A 605 -12.90 -24.49 46.84
N LYS A 606 -12.36 -25.45 46.08
CA LYS A 606 -12.36 -26.88 46.44
C LYS A 606 -11.50 -27.18 47.68
N GLU A 607 -10.40 -26.47 47.88
CA GLU A 607 -9.63 -26.58 49.12
C GLU A 607 -10.43 -26.00 50.29
N LYS A 608 -11.02 -24.81 50.12
CA LYS A 608 -11.84 -24.16 51.16
C LYS A 608 -13.03 -25.01 51.59
N ILE A 609 -13.76 -25.62 50.67
CA ILE A 609 -14.93 -26.44 51.02
C ILE A 609 -14.54 -27.68 51.83
N ALA A 610 -13.32 -28.20 51.68
CA ALA A 610 -12.83 -29.34 52.44
C ALA A 610 -12.58 -29.01 53.92
N ASP A 611 -12.29 -27.74 54.23
CA ASP A 611 -12.02 -27.25 55.59
C ASP A 611 -13.27 -26.74 56.32
N LEU A 612 -14.40 -26.58 55.62
CA LEU A 612 -15.65 -26.04 56.17
C LEU A 612 -16.48 -27.11 56.88
N THR A 613 -17.19 -26.68 57.94
CA THR A 613 -18.08 -27.55 58.73
C THR A 613 -19.51 -27.03 58.86
N ASP A 614 -19.75 -25.76 58.49
CA ASP A 614 -21.07 -25.12 58.54
C ASP A 614 -21.85 -25.38 57.24
N GLU A 615 -23.11 -25.82 57.34
CA GLU A 615 -23.95 -26.18 56.17
C GLU A 615 -24.28 -24.98 55.26
N ASP A 616 -24.43 -23.77 55.81
CA ASP A 616 -24.73 -22.58 55.03
C ASP A 616 -23.48 -22.07 54.30
N GLU A 617 -22.31 -22.12 54.94
CA GLU A 617 -21.02 -21.78 54.30
C GLU A 617 -20.67 -22.78 53.18
N ILE A 618 -20.88 -24.08 53.42
CA ILE A 618 -20.69 -25.13 52.41
C ILE A 618 -21.62 -24.89 51.21
N ARG A 619 -22.89 -24.52 51.44
CA ARG A 619 -23.85 -24.24 50.37
C ARG A 619 -23.41 -23.08 49.48
N VAL A 620 -22.95 -21.97 50.07
CA VAL A 620 -22.51 -20.79 49.32
C VAL A 620 -21.26 -21.09 48.50
N VAL A 621 -20.26 -21.75 49.11
CA VAL A 621 -19.05 -22.16 48.40
C VAL A 621 -19.35 -23.17 47.29
N GLN A 622 -20.31 -24.08 47.50
CA GLN A 622 -20.74 -25.03 46.48
C GLN A 622 -21.42 -24.33 45.29
N ASN A 623 -22.28 -23.34 45.53
CA ASN A 623 -22.89 -22.53 44.47
C ASN A 623 -21.83 -21.80 43.64
N GLU A 624 -20.81 -21.24 44.30
CA GLU A 624 -19.68 -20.57 43.64
C GLU A 624 -18.81 -21.55 42.83
N ILE A 625 -18.58 -22.76 43.35
CA ILE A 625 -17.88 -23.84 42.63
C ILE A 625 -18.63 -24.21 41.36
N ASP A 626 -19.95 -24.35 41.42
CA ASP A 626 -20.76 -24.75 40.27
C ASP A 626 -20.85 -23.61 39.23
N ALA A 627 -20.90 -22.35 39.68
CA ALA A 627 -20.73 -21.18 38.82
C ALA A 627 -19.34 -21.14 38.14
N CYS A 628 -18.27 -21.39 38.89
CA CYS A 628 -16.90 -21.46 38.36
C CYS A 628 -16.73 -22.59 37.35
N LYS A 629 -17.29 -23.78 37.59
CA LYS A 629 -17.26 -24.90 36.64
C LYS A 629 -17.96 -24.53 35.34
N LYS A 630 -19.13 -23.91 35.42
CA LYS A 630 -19.88 -23.47 34.23
C LYS A 630 -19.11 -22.43 33.43
N ALA A 631 -18.51 -21.45 34.09
CA ALA A 631 -17.62 -20.47 33.43
C ALA A 631 -16.41 -21.16 32.78
N TYR A 632 -15.78 -22.11 33.49
CA TYR A 632 -14.65 -22.89 32.96
C TYR A 632 -15.04 -23.69 31.72
N ASP A 633 -16.18 -24.38 31.74
CA ASP A 633 -16.67 -25.17 30.61
C ASP A 633 -16.97 -24.29 29.39
N TYR A 634 -17.58 -23.11 29.60
CA TYR A 634 -17.80 -22.13 28.52
C TYR A 634 -16.50 -21.61 27.91
N LEU A 635 -15.52 -21.22 28.73
CA LEU A 635 -14.24 -20.76 28.23
C LEU A 635 -13.47 -21.87 27.51
N ARG A 636 -13.58 -23.12 28.00
CA ARG A 636 -12.98 -24.30 27.34
C ARG A 636 -13.60 -24.60 25.99
N GLN A 637 -14.91 -24.42 25.83
CA GLN A 637 -15.55 -24.53 24.53
C GLN A 637 -15.13 -23.38 23.62
N ASN A 638 -15.14 -22.14 24.13
CA ASN A 638 -14.79 -20.94 23.37
C ASN A 638 -13.36 -21.01 22.80
N ILE A 639 -12.36 -21.36 23.62
CA ILE A 639 -10.98 -21.46 23.13
C ILE A 639 -10.81 -22.54 22.04
N GLN A 640 -11.61 -23.62 22.07
CA GLN A 640 -11.58 -24.65 21.03
C GLN A 640 -12.14 -24.12 19.72
N GLU A 641 -13.29 -23.45 19.76
CA GLU A 641 -13.91 -22.83 18.59
C GLU A 641 -12.99 -21.75 18.01
N GLU A 642 -12.34 -20.95 18.86
CA GLU A 642 -11.34 -19.97 18.41
C GLU A 642 -10.13 -20.63 17.75
N PHE A 643 -9.60 -21.75 18.27
CA PHE A 643 -8.53 -22.48 17.56
C PHE A 643 -8.96 -22.91 16.16
N GLU A 644 -10.20 -23.38 15.97
CA GLU A 644 -10.74 -23.74 14.66
C GLU A 644 -10.83 -22.52 13.73
N HIS A 645 -11.33 -21.40 14.23
CA HIS A 645 -11.40 -20.15 13.47
C HIS A 645 -10.01 -19.59 13.11
N LYS A 646 -9.06 -19.63 14.04
CA LYS A 646 -7.69 -19.15 13.82
C LYS A 646 -6.94 -20.00 12.80
N ILE A 647 -7.23 -21.30 12.69
CA ILE A 647 -6.67 -22.15 11.62
C ILE A 647 -7.06 -21.60 10.24
N THR A 648 -8.32 -21.19 10.05
CA THR A 648 -8.79 -20.59 8.79
C THR A 648 -8.05 -19.28 8.49
N SER A 649 -7.93 -18.38 9.46
CA SER A 649 -7.21 -17.11 9.28
C SER A 649 -5.72 -17.31 8.93
N ILE A 650 -5.03 -18.23 9.63
CA ILE A 650 -3.62 -18.54 9.33
C ILE A 650 -3.49 -19.19 7.94
N GLN A 651 -4.47 -20.02 7.53
CA GLN A 651 -4.50 -20.59 6.19
C GLN A 651 -4.63 -19.51 5.10
N GLU A 652 -5.44 -18.47 5.32
CA GLU A 652 -5.55 -17.34 4.39
C GLU A 652 -4.24 -16.55 4.28
N ALA A 653 -3.53 -16.35 5.40
CA ALA A 653 -2.20 -15.76 5.40
C ALA A 653 -1.19 -16.63 4.62
N LEU A 654 -1.27 -17.96 4.77
CA LEU A 654 -0.45 -18.91 4.02
C LEU A 654 -0.78 -18.88 2.51
N ASP A 655 -2.05 -18.78 2.15
CA ASP A 655 -2.48 -18.68 0.75
C ASP A 655 -1.97 -17.39 0.10
N LYS A 656 -2.01 -16.25 0.81
CA LYS A 656 -1.37 -15.00 0.35
C LYS A 656 0.14 -15.17 0.13
N ALA A 657 0.85 -15.77 1.09
CA ALA A 657 2.28 -16.04 0.96
C ALA A 657 2.59 -16.96 -0.25
N ASN A 658 1.78 -17.99 -0.49
CA ASN A 658 1.94 -18.90 -1.63
C ASN A 658 1.73 -18.20 -2.98
N VAL A 659 0.79 -17.25 -3.07
CA VAL A 659 0.61 -16.41 -4.26
C VAL A 659 1.86 -15.56 -4.50
N ALA A 660 2.43 -14.94 -3.46
CA ALA A 660 3.66 -14.16 -3.56
C ALA A 660 4.88 -15.00 -3.97
N VAL A 661 5.02 -16.23 -3.45
CA VAL A 661 6.04 -17.21 -3.89
C VAL A 661 5.89 -17.49 -5.39
N THR A 662 4.66 -17.71 -5.84
CA THR A 662 4.38 -18.03 -7.25
C THR A 662 4.70 -16.84 -8.17
N ASP A 663 4.37 -15.61 -7.76
CA ASP A 663 4.69 -14.41 -8.52
C ASP A 663 6.21 -14.16 -8.58
N ASN A 664 6.91 -14.23 -7.44
CA ASN A 664 8.36 -14.12 -7.40
C ASN A 664 9.04 -15.20 -8.26
N GLY A 665 8.57 -16.45 -8.17
CA GLY A 665 9.07 -17.56 -8.99
C GLY A 665 8.87 -17.33 -10.49
N THR A 666 7.72 -16.80 -10.89
CA THR A 666 7.43 -16.45 -12.30
C THR A 666 8.37 -15.36 -12.81
N ARG A 667 8.61 -14.33 -12.00
CA ARG A 667 9.54 -13.25 -12.32
C ARG A 667 11.00 -13.74 -12.36
N SER A 668 11.41 -14.59 -11.42
CA SER A 668 12.72 -15.22 -11.38
C SER A 668 12.97 -16.08 -12.63
N LYS A 669 12.00 -16.90 -13.06
CA LYS A 669 12.10 -17.66 -14.33
C LYS A 669 12.20 -16.76 -15.55
N ARG A 670 11.48 -15.64 -15.57
CA ARG A 670 11.63 -14.64 -16.64
C ARG A 670 13.04 -14.04 -16.64
N LEU A 671 13.60 -13.74 -15.47
CA LEU A 671 14.97 -13.22 -15.33
C LEU A 671 16.00 -14.23 -15.80
N GLU A 672 15.87 -15.52 -15.44
CA GLU A 672 16.76 -16.60 -15.90
C GLU A 672 16.80 -16.66 -17.44
N LEU A 673 15.64 -16.57 -18.10
CA LEU A 673 15.55 -16.56 -19.56
C LEU A 673 16.20 -15.30 -20.17
N ILE A 674 16.00 -14.13 -19.58
CA ILE A 674 16.64 -12.89 -20.03
C ILE A 674 18.16 -13.00 -19.86
N ASN A 675 18.62 -13.49 -18.70
CA ASN A 675 20.03 -13.64 -18.39
C ASN A 675 20.74 -14.60 -19.37
N SER A 676 20.13 -15.73 -19.72
CA SER A 676 20.65 -16.65 -20.74
C SER A 676 20.78 -15.97 -22.11
N ARG A 677 19.78 -15.18 -22.52
CA ARG A 677 19.85 -14.44 -23.80
C ARG A 677 20.92 -13.35 -23.78
N LEU A 678 21.04 -12.62 -22.67
CA LEU A 678 22.07 -11.60 -22.48
C LEU A 678 23.45 -12.23 -22.54
N GLN A 679 23.66 -13.41 -21.96
CA GLN A 679 24.92 -14.15 -22.05
C GLN A 679 25.29 -14.48 -23.49
N ASP A 680 24.33 -15.00 -24.26
CA ASP A 680 24.51 -15.36 -25.67
C ASP A 680 24.80 -14.11 -26.52
N GLN A 681 24.05 -13.03 -26.31
CA GLN A 681 24.27 -11.75 -27.00
C GLN A 681 25.64 -11.17 -26.66
N THR A 682 26.00 -11.14 -25.37
CA THR A 682 27.30 -10.64 -24.90
C THR A 682 28.45 -11.39 -25.57
N THR A 683 28.36 -12.72 -25.61
CA THR A 683 29.36 -13.58 -26.27
C THR A 683 29.43 -13.31 -27.77
N THR A 684 28.28 -13.19 -28.43
CA THR A 684 28.19 -12.90 -29.87
C THR A 684 28.80 -11.54 -30.20
N PHE A 685 28.44 -10.49 -29.47
CA PHE A 685 28.95 -9.14 -29.71
C PHE A 685 30.43 -8.98 -29.35
N LYS A 686 30.93 -9.69 -28.32
CA LYS A 686 32.37 -9.77 -28.03
C LYS A 686 33.13 -10.46 -29.16
N THR A 687 32.56 -11.52 -29.74
CA THR A 687 33.15 -12.20 -30.92
C THR A 687 33.18 -11.27 -32.13
N LEU A 688 32.07 -10.59 -32.44
CA LEU A 688 32.01 -9.61 -33.55
C LEU A 688 32.97 -8.43 -33.34
N GLN A 689 33.14 -7.99 -32.09
CA GLN A 689 34.12 -6.96 -31.75
C GLN A 689 35.54 -7.45 -32.03
N SER A 690 35.88 -8.67 -31.59
CA SER A 690 37.18 -9.31 -31.84
C SER A 690 37.42 -9.47 -33.35
N ASP A 691 36.47 -10.02 -34.10
CA ASP A 691 36.57 -10.18 -35.56
C ASP A 691 36.77 -8.85 -36.31
N ASN A 692 36.17 -7.76 -35.81
CA ASN A 692 36.28 -6.43 -36.42
C ASN A 692 37.59 -5.71 -36.03
N GLU A 693 38.07 -5.88 -34.79
CA GLU A 693 39.20 -5.12 -34.24
C GLU A 693 40.54 -5.88 -34.21
N ASP A 694 40.55 -7.21 -34.07
CA ASP A 694 41.75 -7.99 -33.75
C ASP A 694 42.47 -8.45 -35.02
N ALA A 695 43.78 -8.24 -35.09
CA ALA A 695 44.59 -8.64 -36.23
C ALA A 695 44.90 -10.15 -36.16
N ASP A 696 44.88 -10.84 -37.31
CA ASP A 696 45.43 -12.18 -37.41
C ASP A 696 46.94 -12.09 -37.22
N LEU A 697 47.42 -12.49 -36.04
CA LEU A 697 48.83 -12.36 -35.68
C LEU A 697 49.75 -13.18 -36.60
N ALA A 698 49.28 -14.29 -37.18
CA ALA A 698 50.08 -15.10 -38.10
C ALA A 698 50.25 -14.41 -39.45
N GLU A 699 49.17 -13.86 -39.99
CA GLU A 699 49.22 -13.05 -41.22
C GLU A 699 50.03 -11.76 -40.99
N THR A 700 49.79 -11.08 -39.86
CA THR A 700 50.49 -9.84 -39.49
C THR A 700 52.00 -10.08 -39.30
N ALA A 701 52.40 -11.23 -38.72
CA ALA A 701 53.80 -11.64 -38.64
C ALA A 701 54.44 -11.77 -40.03
N THR A 702 53.73 -12.41 -40.95
CA THR A 702 54.20 -12.65 -42.31
C THR A 702 54.32 -11.32 -43.09
N ASN A 703 53.34 -10.43 -42.91
CA ASN A 703 53.34 -9.09 -43.49
C ASN A 703 54.45 -8.23 -42.91
N LEU A 704 54.70 -8.29 -41.60
CA LEU A 704 55.79 -7.55 -40.95
C LEU A 704 57.15 -7.99 -41.49
N ALA A 705 57.38 -9.30 -41.58
CA ALA A 705 58.61 -9.85 -42.14
C ALA A 705 58.82 -9.41 -43.60
N THR A 706 57.74 -9.41 -44.40
CA THR A 706 57.76 -8.95 -45.79
C THR A 706 58.04 -7.44 -45.91
N ALA A 707 57.42 -6.62 -45.07
CA ALA A 707 57.64 -5.17 -45.02
C ALA A 707 59.08 -4.83 -44.61
N GLN A 708 59.63 -5.52 -43.60
CA GLN A 708 61.02 -5.38 -43.17
C GLN A 708 62.00 -5.74 -44.28
N LEU A 709 61.77 -6.87 -44.97
CA LEU A 709 62.57 -7.28 -46.13
C LEU A 709 62.50 -6.25 -47.26
N THR A 710 61.31 -5.71 -47.54
CA THR A 710 61.10 -4.71 -48.60
C THR A 710 61.77 -3.38 -48.28
N TYR A 711 61.68 -2.93 -47.03
CA TYR A 711 62.37 -1.73 -46.55
C TYR A 711 63.90 -1.89 -46.64
N GLN A 712 64.44 -3.02 -46.19
CA GLN A 712 65.86 -3.33 -46.33
C GLN A 712 66.30 -3.41 -47.81
N ALA A 713 65.52 -4.06 -48.67
CA ALA A 713 65.78 -4.13 -50.10
C ALA A 713 65.77 -2.74 -50.77
N ALA A 714 64.83 -1.87 -50.40
CA ALA A 714 64.76 -0.48 -50.90
C ALA A 714 65.96 0.37 -50.44
N LEU A 715 66.41 0.19 -49.19
CA LEU A 715 67.65 0.80 -48.68
C LEU A 715 68.87 0.33 -49.48
N MET A 716 68.99 -0.98 -49.75
CA MET A 716 70.08 -1.54 -50.54
C MET A 716 70.06 -1.07 -52.00
N ALA A 717 68.88 -1.04 -52.63
CA ALA A 717 68.70 -0.58 -54.01
C ALA A 717 69.05 0.91 -54.14
N THR A 718 68.61 1.75 -53.21
CA THR A 718 68.96 3.18 -53.16
C THR A 718 70.47 3.37 -52.93
N GLY A 719 71.07 2.57 -52.05
CA GLY A 719 72.51 2.54 -51.83
C GLY A 719 73.32 2.13 -53.07
N LYS A 720 72.72 1.36 -53.99
CA LYS A 720 73.32 0.98 -55.28
C LYS A 720 73.17 2.10 -56.32
N ILE A 721 71.99 2.73 -56.42
CA ILE A 721 71.74 3.91 -57.28
C ILE A 721 72.63 5.09 -56.89
N GLY A 722 72.86 5.31 -55.59
CA GLY A 722 73.78 6.35 -55.10
C GLY A 722 75.25 6.09 -55.42
N LYS A 723 75.64 4.84 -55.73
CA LYS A 723 77.00 4.46 -56.14
C LYS A 723 77.22 4.58 -57.65
N ASP A 724 76.18 4.51 -58.47
CA ASP A 724 76.25 4.74 -59.92
C ASP A 724 76.33 6.24 -60.22
N THR A 725 77.48 6.83 -59.90
CA THR A 725 77.85 8.16 -60.39
C THR A 725 78.36 8.05 -61.83
N LEU A 726 78.31 9.16 -62.59
CA LEU A 726 78.76 9.26 -63.98
C LEU A 726 80.17 8.66 -64.24
N MET A 727 80.97 8.46 -63.19
CA MET A 727 82.30 7.86 -63.20
C MET A 727 82.32 6.35 -63.51
N ASN A 728 81.19 5.64 -63.44
CA ASN A 728 81.10 4.22 -63.84
C ASN A 728 80.67 4.01 -65.31
N TYR A 729 80.29 5.08 -66.03
CA TYR A 729 79.84 5.01 -67.43
C TYR A 729 80.84 5.64 -68.42
N ILE A 730 81.97 6.15 -67.92
CA ILE A 730 83.16 6.58 -68.69
C ILE A 730 84.28 5.62 -68.31
#